data_AF-A0A1T5B4F8-F1
#
_entry.id   AF-A0A1T5B4F8-F1
#
_cell.length_a   1.000
_cell.length_b   1.000
_cell.length_c   1.000
_cell.angle_alpha   90.00
_cell.angle_beta   90.00
_cell.angle_gamma   90.00
#
_symmetry.space_group_name_H-M   'P 1'
#
loop_
_entity.id
_entity.type
_entity.pdbx_description
1 polymer ?
#
loop_
_entity_poly.entity_id
_entity_poly.type
_entity_poly.pdbx_seq_one_letter_code
_entity_poly.pdbx_strand_id
1 'polypeptide(L)'
;MATQKPFADDQTASGAELPPAFDAGYYLSANPDLAIAADAAADHYAATGRAEGRVASPLALRENLIGLIADGRSVLEIGPFCRPLLRGPNIAYLDVLDAGQLRARAVEVGADPAGCPAHIDYVGGLEQVRRRFDAVISSHAIEHQPDLIHHLQQIERILQADGLFCLIVPDKRYCFDHYIAESTIADVIEAHREQRRRHSLASVIEHHALTTHNDPRLHWAGDHGPAVRADRVAQVEKAMRSHDFNPGRYIDVHAWYFTPDSFRTTIETLTELGLIGLELAGVYDTVRGRNEFCAVLRLGAAARARVREGRDEGGVLFLQTADAEHYAPMLAITAAGVREYCRRHGFGYESFLGVKRGFHPWQATFNRIPMLEELVARGFTGWAVYLDADAYIQDLDFDLAAYLADKGDRAAIFATSGVTGEHWDVNAGVALINLGHPLGRELVARWSAAFAGHSDETLRDATEWMGAGNDQDLLHKILERDEAIARAVLVEPMSLLNGPQARFIRQQLRTLGPTLEARTEALANAVSAVLRNNGGGPVPATEADQRWAARFAHPQGRLPSLVEAPVPSPMLELAAGIAGIWSAAGGAEEQPPGYQRDLADRLHAGDAGAVAAELAALGRARSAQGFLGGARQHERARDPRFADRLARWTYDKLVSLAEAVGVLRLENPENGGWGENALTDPAELFAAVEAVLDADLAPPASVGGHLGIAVGRSIILHMRMLDAIHAAWRLRQLADMAGLGRDACIAEIGGGAGLTAYYASRLGLARYRLFDTPTMNVIQAYLLGGAAQPQPLAGFAAQAPGSVDILFNSDTLPGMERSAALAHLRDAERIGVRHILSINQEAAVPGQAPLSELLRETGGYRLASRHRHWLRAGYVEEHYLRT
;
A
#
# COMPACT_ATOMS: atom_id res chain seq x y z
N MET A 1 -43.19 35.20 -23.83
CA MET A 1 -43.24 36.38 -22.96
C MET A 1 -41.80 36.83 -22.72
N ALA A 2 -41.50 38.08 -23.09
CA ALA A 2 -40.27 38.87 -22.89
C ALA A 2 -38.93 38.14 -22.70
N THR A 3 -38.13 38.06 -23.78
CA THR A 3 -36.68 37.83 -23.76
C THR A 3 -35.97 39.04 -23.15
N GLN A 4 -35.39 38.88 -21.95
CA GLN A 4 -34.54 39.89 -21.33
C GLN A 4 -33.16 39.91 -22.00
N LYS A 5 -32.70 41.13 -22.33
CA LYS A 5 -31.34 41.43 -22.80
C LYS A 5 -30.28 40.97 -21.78
N PRO A 6 -29.09 40.52 -22.23
CA PRO A 6 -27.98 40.22 -21.33
C PRO A 6 -27.48 41.51 -20.66
N PHE A 7 -27.31 41.45 -19.34
CA PHE A 7 -26.79 42.54 -18.51
C PHE A 7 -25.30 42.78 -18.75
N ALA A 8 -24.91 44.05 -18.61
CA ALA A 8 -23.56 44.57 -18.83
C ALA A 8 -22.55 44.13 -17.76
N ASP A 9 -21.30 44.02 -18.21
CA ASP A 9 -20.09 43.59 -17.49
C ASP A 9 -19.79 44.36 -16.20
N ASP A 10 -19.30 43.62 -15.21
CA ASP A 10 -18.46 44.16 -14.14
C ASP A 10 -17.02 43.67 -14.34
N GLN A 11 -16.11 44.61 -14.61
CA GLN A 11 -14.72 44.34 -14.94
C GLN A 11 -13.86 44.19 -13.68
N THR A 12 -13.26 43.01 -13.47
CA THR A 12 -11.91 42.87 -12.90
C THR A 12 -11.16 41.67 -13.50
N ALA A 13 -9.99 41.94 -14.11
CA ALA A 13 -9.09 41.04 -14.85
C ALA A 13 -8.47 39.92 -13.97
N SER A 14 -7.97 38.77 -14.46
CA SER A 14 -7.53 38.33 -15.79
C SER A 14 -7.83 36.84 -16.01
N GLY A 15 -8.68 36.52 -16.97
CA GLY A 15 -8.81 35.19 -17.58
C GLY A 15 -9.29 35.41 -19.01
N ALA A 16 -8.72 34.74 -20.00
CA ALA A 16 -9.11 34.93 -21.41
C ALA A 16 -10.63 34.73 -21.56
N GLU A 17 -11.33 35.74 -22.05
CA GLU A 17 -12.77 35.71 -22.25
C GLU A 17 -13.11 34.65 -23.32
N LEU A 18 -13.99 33.70 -22.99
CA LEU A 18 -14.35 32.63 -23.93
C LEU A 18 -15.21 33.20 -25.06
N PRO A 19 -15.08 32.68 -26.30
CA PRO A 19 -15.97 33.05 -27.39
C PRO A 19 -17.45 32.89 -26.99
N PRO A 20 -18.32 33.87 -27.31
CA PRO A 20 -19.74 33.77 -27.00
C PRO A 20 -20.37 32.61 -27.78
N ALA A 21 -21.53 32.14 -27.31
CA ALA A 21 -22.29 31.08 -28.00
C ALA A 21 -22.71 31.50 -29.42
N PHE A 22 -22.84 32.81 -29.66
CA PHE A 22 -23.04 33.40 -30.98
C PHE A 22 -22.07 34.57 -31.17
N ASP A 23 -21.23 34.49 -32.21
CA ASP A 23 -20.34 35.55 -32.68
C ASP A 23 -20.74 35.90 -34.11
N ALA A 24 -21.23 37.13 -34.33
CA ALA A 24 -21.72 37.56 -35.65
C ALA A 24 -20.63 37.54 -36.73
N GLY A 25 -19.40 37.91 -36.39
CA GLY A 25 -18.28 37.94 -37.32
C GLY A 25 -17.86 36.51 -37.71
N TYR A 26 -17.72 35.63 -36.72
CA TYR A 26 -17.42 34.23 -36.94
C TYR A 26 -18.53 33.54 -37.74
N TYR A 27 -19.79 33.76 -37.36
CA TYR A 27 -20.96 33.18 -38.01
C TYR A 27 -21.01 33.52 -39.50
N LEU A 28 -20.81 34.78 -39.88
CA LEU A 28 -20.75 35.16 -41.30
C LEU A 28 -19.53 34.56 -42.00
N SER A 29 -18.37 34.51 -41.34
CA SER A 29 -17.16 33.92 -41.92
C SER A 29 -17.29 32.41 -42.17
N ALA A 30 -17.96 31.70 -41.25
CA ALA A 30 -18.12 30.26 -41.26
C ALA A 30 -19.28 29.81 -42.16
N ASN A 31 -20.18 30.72 -42.52
CA ASN A 31 -21.34 30.49 -43.38
C ASN A 31 -21.34 31.51 -44.53
N PRO A 32 -20.36 31.45 -45.46
CA PRO A 32 -20.17 32.45 -46.51
C PRO A 32 -21.32 32.46 -47.53
N ASP A 33 -22.23 31.48 -47.50
CA ASP A 33 -23.45 31.45 -48.30
C ASP A 33 -24.55 32.40 -47.78
N LEU A 34 -24.43 32.89 -46.53
CA LEU A 34 -25.38 33.85 -45.97
C LEU A 34 -25.12 35.26 -46.53
N ALA A 35 -25.95 35.68 -47.48
CA ALA A 35 -25.94 37.04 -48.03
C ALA A 35 -26.69 38.05 -47.13
N ILE A 36 -26.32 38.11 -45.84
CA ILE A 36 -26.94 38.99 -44.84
C ILE A 36 -25.92 39.95 -44.22
N ALA A 37 -26.38 41.09 -43.73
CA ALA A 37 -25.55 42.05 -43.01
C ALA A 37 -25.24 41.56 -41.57
N ALA A 38 -24.14 42.05 -40.98
CA ALA A 38 -23.67 41.63 -39.65
C ALA A 38 -24.66 41.91 -38.52
N ASP A 39 -25.44 42.99 -38.62
CA ASP A 39 -26.49 43.34 -37.68
C ASP A 39 -27.74 42.44 -37.77
N ALA A 40 -27.97 41.78 -38.93
CA ALA A 40 -29.04 40.81 -39.13
C ALA A 40 -28.63 39.36 -38.79
N ALA A 41 -27.34 39.11 -38.52
CA ALA A 41 -26.80 37.77 -38.30
C ALA A 41 -27.43 37.05 -37.10
N ALA A 42 -27.63 37.78 -35.99
CA ALA A 42 -28.22 37.24 -34.77
C ALA A 42 -29.69 36.83 -34.98
N ASP A 43 -30.46 37.67 -35.66
CA ASP A 43 -31.86 37.39 -35.99
C ASP A 43 -31.99 36.20 -36.94
N HIS A 44 -31.12 36.11 -37.95
CA HIS A 44 -31.08 34.94 -38.84
C HIS A 44 -30.77 33.66 -38.07
N TYR A 45 -29.75 33.69 -37.21
CA TYR A 45 -29.38 32.54 -36.40
C TYR A 45 -30.53 32.09 -35.51
N ALA A 46 -31.16 33.01 -34.79
CA ALA A 46 -32.30 32.70 -33.92
C ALA A 46 -33.52 32.17 -34.70
N ALA A 47 -33.81 32.74 -35.86
CA ALA A 47 -35.00 32.37 -36.64
C ALA A 47 -34.85 31.03 -37.37
N THR A 48 -33.67 30.74 -37.94
CA THR A 48 -33.46 29.57 -38.83
C THR A 48 -32.07 28.95 -38.70
N GLY A 49 -31.01 29.75 -38.62
CA GLY A 49 -29.63 29.25 -38.67
C GLY A 49 -29.28 28.25 -37.56
N ARG A 50 -29.82 28.43 -36.36
CA ARG A 50 -29.67 27.49 -35.24
C ARG A 50 -30.29 26.13 -35.54
N ALA A 51 -31.52 26.13 -36.07
CA ALA A 51 -32.22 24.92 -36.46
C ALA A 51 -31.58 24.23 -37.67
N GLU A 52 -30.92 24.99 -38.55
CA GLU A 52 -30.12 24.46 -39.65
C GLU A 52 -28.78 23.86 -39.21
N GLY A 53 -28.35 24.08 -37.95
CA GLY A 53 -27.04 23.65 -37.43
C GLY A 53 -25.87 24.48 -37.96
N ARG A 54 -26.09 25.76 -38.25
CA ARG A 54 -25.05 26.70 -38.71
C ARG A 54 -24.02 26.96 -37.60
N VAL A 55 -22.75 27.06 -37.98
CA VAL A 55 -21.67 27.29 -37.00
C VAL A 55 -21.71 28.75 -36.56
N ALA A 56 -22.12 28.99 -35.31
CA ALA A 56 -22.25 30.33 -34.72
C ALA A 56 -21.07 30.77 -33.83
N SER A 57 -20.21 29.83 -33.46
CA SER A 57 -19.07 30.09 -32.58
C SER A 57 -17.97 29.08 -32.87
N PRO A 58 -16.68 29.44 -32.73
CA PRO A 58 -15.59 28.49 -32.91
C PRO A 58 -15.69 27.28 -31.98
N LEU A 59 -16.16 27.46 -30.74
CA LEU A 59 -16.25 26.39 -29.75
C LEU A 59 -17.41 25.40 -29.99
N ALA A 60 -18.27 25.66 -30.97
CA ALA A 60 -19.26 24.67 -31.45
C ALA A 60 -18.61 23.46 -32.15
N LEU A 61 -17.33 23.57 -32.51
CA LEU A 61 -16.55 22.50 -33.12
C LEU A 61 -15.64 21.85 -32.07
N ARG A 62 -15.73 20.51 -31.92
CA ARG A 62 -14.92 19.77 -30.93
C ARG A 62 -13.43 20.05 -31.07
N GLU A 63 -12.95 20.24 -32.30
CA GLU A 63 -11.53 20.40 -32.58
C GLU A 63 -11.00 21.70 -31.99
N ASN A 64 -11.82 22.75 -32.01
CA ASN A 64 -11.49 24.05 -31.41
C ASN A 64 -11.62 24.02 -29.88
N LEU A 65 -12.58 23.25 -29.34
CA LEU A 65 -12.69 23.04 -27.90
C LEU A 65 -11.47 22.30 -27.34
N ILE A 66 -10.98 21.28 -28.06
CA ILE A 66 -9.72 20.59 -27.71
C ILE A 66 -8.56 21.57 -27.81
N GLY A 67 -8.51 22.37 -28.88
CA GLY A 67 -7.48 23.40 -29.09
C GLY A 67 -7.42 24.45 -27.98
N LEU A 68 -8.56 24.79 -27.35
CA LEU A 68 -8.64 25.74 -26.24
C LEU A 68 -7.78 25.34 -25.02
N ILE A 69 -7.61 24.03 -24.80
CA ILE A 69 -6.91 23.47 -23.64
C ILE A 69 -5.64 22.71 -24.02
N ALA A 70 -5.26 22.73 -25.29
CA ALA A 70 -4.05 22.08 -25.82
C ALA A 70 -2.82 23.03 -25.81
N ASP A 71 -2.70 23.87 -24.78
CA ASP A 71 -1.68 24.92 -24.67
C ASP A 71 -0.57 24.58 -23.64
N GLY A 72 -0.49 23.31 -23.24
CA GLY A 72 0.49 22.82 -22.26
C GLY A 72 0.02 22.96 -20.81
N ARG A 73 -1.20 23.46 -20.54
CA ARG A 73 -1.79 23.43 -19.20
C ARG A 73 -2.01 22.01 -18.69
N SER A 74 -2.29 21.87 -17.39
CA SER A 74 -2.65 20.56 -16.84
C SER A 74 -4.10 20.17 -17.17
N VAL A 75 -4.28 18.99 -17.76
CA VAL A 75 -5.60 18.51 -18.19
C VAL A 75 -5.87 17.10 -17.66
N LEU A 76 -7.08 16.87 -17.15
CA LEU A 76 -7.63 15.54 -16.94
C LEU A 76 -8.59 15.19 -18.08
N GLU A 77 -8.34 14.11 -18.80
CA GLU A 77 -9.29 13.55 -19.77
C GLU A 77 -10.06 12.37 -19.15
N ILE A 78 -11.40 12.45 -19.16
CA ILE A 78 -12.30 11.42 -18.64
C ILE A 78 -12.79 10.56 -19.80
N GLY A 79 -12.57 9.24 -19.70
CA GLY A 79 -13.02 8.23 -20.66
C GLY A 79 -12.31 8.29 -22.02
N PRO A 80 -10.96 8.27 -22.09
CA PRO A 80 -10.24 8.34 -23.37
C PRO A 80 -10.43 7.11 -24.28
N PHE A 81 -10.86 5.98 -23.71
CA PHE A 81 -10.92 4.66 -24.35
C PHE A 81 -9.72 4.41 -25.28
N CYS A 82 -9.95 4.25 -26.60
CA CYS A 82 -8.90 4.05 -27.59
C CYS A 82 -8.73 5.22 -28.57
N ARG A 83 -9.22 6.40 -28.20
CA ARG A 83 -9.09 7.63 -28.99
C ARG A 83 -8.93 8.85 -28.06
N PRO A 84 -7.84 8.94 -27.29
CA PRO A 84 -7.61 10.09 -26.42
C PRO A 84 -7.57 11.38 -27.24
N LEU A 85 -8.22 12.42 -26.73
CA LEU A 85 -8.34 13.72 -27.37
C LEU A 85 -7.04 14.53 -27.24
N LEU A 86 -6.34 14.37 -26.12
CA LEU A 86 -5.09 15.05 -25.83
C LEU A 86 -4.00 14.04 -25.52
N ARG A 87 -2.76 14.41 -25.82
CA ARG A 87 -1.57 13.63 -25.44
C ARG A 87 -0.45 14.58 -25.04
N GLY A 88 0.24 14.27 -23.96
CA GLY A 88 1.37 15.07 -23.50
C GLY A 88 1.70 14.81 -22.03
N PRO A 89 2.82 15.34 -21.54
CA PRO A 89 3.28 15.11 -20.17
C PRO A 89 2.38 15.76 -19.10
N ASN A 90 1.53 16.71 -19.48
CA ASN A 90 0.62 17.42 -18.59
C ASN A 90 -0.84 16.90 -18.69
N ILE A 91 -1.05 15.83 -19.46
CA ILE A 91 -2.36 15.19 -19.64
C ILE A 91 -2.42 13.96 -18.75
N ALA A 92 -3.43 13.89 -17.89
CA ALA A 92 -3.77 12.72 -17.11
C ALA A 92 -5.06 12.08 -17.64
N TYR A 93 -5.19 10.77 -17.52
CA TYR A 93 -6.35 10.01 -17.98
C TYR A 93 -7.11 9.37 -16.81
N LEU A 94 -8.44 9.47 -16.83
CA LEU A 94 -9.31 8.70 -15.96
C LEU A 94 -10.20 7.79 -16.79
N ASP A 95 -10.24 6.51 -16.45
CA ASP A 95 -11.12 5.52 -17.08
C ASP A 95 -11.58 4.48 -16.06
N VAL A 96 -12.72 3.83 -16.30
CA VAL A 96 -13.21 2.74 -15.44
C VAL A 96 -12.27 1.52 -15.52
N LEU A 97 -11.56 1.38 -16.64
CA LEU A 97 -10.64 0.28 -16.93
C LEU A 97 -9.18 0.75 -16.95
N ASP A 98 -8.26 -0.09 -16.50
CA ASP A 98 -6.83 0.18 -16.67
C ASP A 98 -6.40 0.05 -18.14
N ALA A 99 -5.20 0.52 -18.49
CA ALA A 99 -4.72 0.49 -19.88
C ALA A 99 -4.66 -0.92 -20.49
N GLY A 100 -4.39 -1.96 -19.70
CA GLY A 100 -4.40 -3.35 -20.15
C GLY A 100 -5.81 -3.86 -20.42
N GLN A 101 -6.74 -3.56 -19.52
CA GLN A 101 -8.16 -3.88 -19.65
C GLN A 101 -8.80 -3.15 -20.83
N LEU A 102 -8.46 -1.88 -21.05
CA LEU A 102 -8.89 -1.10 -22.22
C LEU A 102 -8.44 -1.76 -23.53
N ARG A 103 -7.18 -2.20 -23.61
CA ARG A 103 -6.66 -2.91 -24.78
C ARG A 103 -7.38 -4.23 -25.00
N ALA A 104 -7.67 -5.00 -23.95
CA ALA A 104 -8.45 -6.23 -24.06
C ALA A 104 -9.87 -5.94 -24.57
N ARG A 105 -10.53 -4.90 -24.01
CA ARG A 105 -11.84 -4.46 -24.44
C ARG A 105 -11.86 -3.99 -25.89
N ALA A 106 -10.81 -3.27 -26.33
CA ALA A 106 -10.65 -2.83 -27.71
C ALA A 106 -10.70 -4.01 -28.69
N VAL A 107 -9.99 -5.10 -28.39
CA VAL A 107 -10.03 -6.33 -29.20
C VAL A 107 -11.44 -6.91 -29.25
N GLU A 108 -12.14 -6.99 -28.11
CA GLU A 108 -13.51 -7.52 -28.05
C GLU A 108 -14.50 -6.74 -28.91
N VAL A 109 -14.38 -5.41 -28.93
CA VAL A 109 -15.30 -4.52 -29.66
C VAL A 109 -14.83 -4.18 -31.07
N GLY A 110 -13.71 -4.77 -31.53
CA GLY A 110 -13.15 -4.54 -32.85
C GLY A 110 -12.51 -3.15 -33.04
N ALA A 111 -12.14 -2.48 -31.96
CA ALA A 111 -11.34 -1.26 -31.99
C ALA A 111 -9.84 -1.59 -32.01
N ASP A 112 -9.01 -0.67 -32.52
CA ASP A 112 -7.56 -0.84 -32.54
C ASP A 112 -6.97 -0.65 -31.13
N PRO A 113 -6.38 -1.69 -30.51
CA PRO A 113 -5.78 -1.59 -29.18
C PRO A 113 -4.57 -0.64 -29.14
N ALA A 114 -3.94 -0.36 -30.28
CA ALA A 114 -2.84 0.62 -30.35
C ALA A 114 -3.32 2.07 -30.14
N GLY A 115 -4.63 2.32 -30.28
CA GLY A 115 -5.22 3.63 -30.03
C GLY A 115 -5.31 4.00 -28.55
N CYS A 116 -5.36 3.02 -27.66
CA CYS A 116 -5.55 3.23 -26.22
C CYS A 116 -4.33 3.91 -25.57
N PRO A 117 -4.54 4.77 -24.55
CA PRO A 117 -3.44 5.39 -23.81
C PRO A 117 -2.42 4.36 -23.32
N ALA A 118 -1.15 4.76 -23.30
CA ALA A 118 -0.08 3.90 -22.79
C ALA A 118 -0.31 3.52 -21.32
N HIS A 119 -0.86 4.46 -20.54
CA HIS A 119 -1.26 4.31 -19.15
C HIS A 119 -2.60 5.04 -18.91
N ILE A 120 -3.31 4.62 -17.87
CA ILE A 120 -4.46 5.34 -17.30
C ILE A 120 -4.04 5.80 -15.91
N ASP A 121 -4.20 7.09 -15.61
CA ASP A 121 -3.69 7.68 -14.39
C ASP A 121 -4.54 7.37 -13.17
N TYR A 122 -5.86 7.33 -13.38
CA TYR A 122 -6.87 7.08 -12.35
C TYR A 122 -7.84 6.01 -12.88
N VAL A 123 -7.95 4.87 -12.19
CA VAL A 123 -8.74 3.71 -12.65
C VAL A 123 -9.96 3.53 -11.76
N GLY A 124 -11.16 3.82 -12.27
CA GLY A 124 -12.41 3.77 -11.51
C GLY A 124 -13.20 5.07 -11.66
N GLY A 125 -13.41 5.78 -10.55
CA GLY A 125 -14.14 7.06 -10.53
C GLY A 125 -13.31 8.25 -10.05
N LEU A 126 -13.92 9.44 -10.11
CA LEU A 126 -13.27 10.73 -9.78
C LEU A 126 -12.87 10.85 -8.29
N GLU A 127 -13.33 9.97 -7.41
CA GLU A 127 -12.93 9.91 -5.99
C GLU A 127 -11.42 9.67 -5.78
N GLN A 128 -10.75 9.10 -6.77
CA GLN A 128 -9.31 8.84 -6.76
C GLN A 128 -8.49 10.10 -7.08
N VAL A 129 -9.10 11.06 -7.78
CA VAL A 129 -8.42 12.26 -8.23
C VAL A 129 -8.33 13.25 -7.09
N ARG A 130 -7.16 13.45 -6.48
CA ARG A 130 -6.99 14.39 -5.35
C ARG A 130 -6.34 15.72 -5.73
N ARG A 131 -5.60 15.77 -6.86
CA ARG A 131 -5.04 17.02 -7.41
C ARG A 131 -6.12 17.86 -8.12
N ARG A 132 -5.83 19.15 -8.30
CA ARG A 132 -6.61 20.06 -9.14
C ARG A 132 -5.99 20.21 -10.55
N PHE A 133 -6.82 20.55 -11.54
CA PHE A 133 -6.44 20.72 -12.95
C PHE A 133 -6.86 22.07 -13.51
N ASP A 134 -6.05 22.59 -14.43
CA ASP A 134 -6.37 23.81 -15.19
C ASP A 134 -7.50 23.56 -16.20
N ALA A 135 -7.63 22.33 -16.67
CA ALA A 135 -8.82 21.89 -17.37
C ALA A 135 -9.19 20.42 -17.08
N VAL A 136 -10.46 20.11 -17.18
CA VAL A 136 -10.97 18.74 -17.28
C VAL A 136 -11.72 18.65 -18.59
N ILE A 137 -11.52 17.58 -19.36
CA ILE A 137 -12.28 17.32 -20.58
C ILE A 137 -13.00 15.99 -20.49
N SER A 138 -14.27 15.99 -20.87
CA SER A 138 -15.13 14.81 -20.92
C SER A 138 -15.81 14.75 -22.28
N SER A 139 -15.66 13.62 -22.97
CA SER A 139 -16.22 13.41 -24.29
C SER A 139 -16.99 12.10 -24.31
N HIS A 140 -18.30 12.20 -24.51
CA HIS A 140 -19.20 11.04 -24.47
C HIS A 140 -19.03 10.20 -23.19
N ALA A 141 -18.97 10.86 -22.03
CA ALA A 141 -18.83 10.21 -20.73
C ALA A 141 -19.81 10.72 -19.68
N ILE A 142 -20.35 11.93 -19.82
CA ILE A 142 -21.26 12.51 -18.83
C ILE A 142 -22.62 11.79 -18.81
N GLU A 143 -23.08 11.36 -19.98
CA GLU A 143 -24.28 10.55 -20.18
C GLU A 143 -24.19 9.17 -19.53
N HIS A 144 -22.98 8.68 -19.25
CA HIS A 144 -22.77 7.39 -18.58
C HIS A 144 -22.74 7.49 -17.05
N GLN A 145 -22.88 8.69 -16.46
CA GLN A 145 -22.78 8.86 -15.01
C GLN A 145 -24.09 8.50 -14.30
N PRO A 146 -24.15 7.57 -13.35
CA PRO A 146 -25.42 7.23 -12.68
C PRO A 146 -26.01 8.34 -11.79
N ASP A 147 -25.15 9.20 -11.23
CA ASP A 147 -25.50 10.37 -10.43
C ASP A 147 -24.75 11.59 -10.97
N LEU A 148 -25.46 12.41 -11.75
CA LEU A 148 -24.89 13.58 -12.42
C LEU A 148 -24.47 14.69 -11.44
N ILE A 149 -25.24 14.91 -10.37
CA ILE A 149 -24.93 15.95 -9.39
C ILE A 149 -23.64 15.58 -8.65
N HIS A 150 -23.53 14.33 -8.20
CA HIS A 150 -22.31 13.87 -7.54
C HIS A 150 -21.09 13.98 -8.46
N HIS A 151 -21.22 13.58 -9.73
CA HIS A 151 -20.15 13.74 -10.71
C HIS A 151 -19.70 15.21 -10.84
N LEU A 152 -20.64 16.15 -10.98
CA LEU A 152 -20.34 17.58 -11.07
C LEU A 152 -19.72 18.15 -9.78
N GLN A 153 -20.14 17.70 -8.60
CA GLN A 153 -19.49 18.05 -7.33
C GLN A 153 -18.05 17.52 -7.25
N GLN A 154 -17.79 16.33 -7.79
CA GLN A 154 -16.43 15.80 -7.89
C GLN A 154 -15.58 16.64 -8.85
N ILE A 155 -16.14 17.15 -9.95
CA ILE A 155 -15.47 18.10 -10.84
C ILE A 155 -15.15 19.42 -10.13
N GLU A 156 -16.10 20.01 -9.40
CA GLU A 156 -15.88 21.23 -8.60
C GLU A 156 -14.65 21.08 -7.67
N ARG A 157 -14.50 19.90 -7.06
CA ARG A 157 -13.40 19.58 -6.16
C ARG A 157 -12.03 19.55 -6.85
N ILE A 158 -11.97 19.18 -8.12
CA ILE A 158 -10.71 18.96 -8.85
C ILE A 158 -10.39 20.05 -9.88
N LEU A 159 -11.18 21.11 -9.98
CA LEU A 159 -10.84 22.26 -10.80
C LEU A 159 -9.98 23.27 -10.05
N GLN A 160 -9.03 23.89 -10.75
CA GLN A 160 -8.38 25.12 -10.29
C GLN A 160 -9.36 26.29 -10.26
N ALA A 161 -9.03 27.36 -9.54
CA ALA A 161 -9.87 28.56 -9.40
C ALA A 161 -10.40 29.06 -10.76
N ASP A 162 -9.51 29.15 -11.74
CA ASP A 162 -9.79 29.60 -13.10
C ASP A 162 -9.83 28.44 -14.10
N GLY A 163 -10.01 27.22 -13.59
CA GLY A 163 -10.04 26.00 -14.40
C GLY A 163 -11.32 25.85 -15.21
N LEU A 164 -11.21 25.13 -16.33
CA LEU A 164 -12.31 24.88 -17.27
C LEU A 164 -12.72 23.41 -17.26
N PHE A 165 -14.03 23.13 -17.19
CA PHE A 165 -14.55 21.81 -17.50
C PHE A 165 -15.19 21.82 -18.88
N CYS A 166 -14.49 21.25 -19.86
CA CYS A 166 -14.86 21.17 -21.26
C CYS A 166 -15.62 19.87 -21.54
N LEU A 167 -16.78 19.99 -22.18
CA LEU A 167 -17.70 18.89 -22.40
C LEU A 167 -18.02 18.76 -23.89
N ILE A 168 -17.95 17.53 -24.38
CA ILE A 168 -18.48 17.12 -25.70
C ILE A 168 -19.58 16.11 -25.41
N VAL A 169 -20.83 16.54 -25.56
CA VAL A 169 -22.02 15.82 -25.10
C VAL A 169 -22.83 15.35 -26.31
N PRO A 170 -23.31 14.10 -26.34
CA PRO A 170 -24.26 13.67 -27.36
C PRO A 170 -25.50 14.57 -27.38
N ASP A 171 -25.84 15.10 -28.54
CA ASP A 171 -27.15 15.67 -28.77
C ASP A 171 -28.10 14.53 -29.14
N LYS A 172 -29.01 14.22 -28.23
CA LYS A 172 -29.95 13.11 -28.43
C LYS A 172 -30.67 13.19 -29.77
N ARG A 173 -30.92 14.40 -30.31
CA ARG A 173 -31.65 14.58 -31.58
C ARG A 173 -30.94 13.96 -32.77
N TYR A 174 -29.61 13.81 -32.69
CA TYR A 174 -28.76 13.45 -33.81
C TYR A 174 -27.86 12.23 -33.53
N CYS A 175 -28.14 11.48 -32.46
CA CYS A 175 -27.50 10.21 -32.14
C CYS A 175 -28.54 9.09 -31.98
N PHE A 176 -28.06 7.89 -31.63
CA PHE A 176 -28.93 6.73 -31.42
C PHE A 176 -30.00 6.92 -30.33
N ASP A 177 -29.90 7.93 -29.46
CA ASP A 177 -30.87 8.25 -28.40
C ASP A 177 -32.09 9.04 -28.89
N HIS A 178 -32.23 9.28 -30.20
CA HIS A 178 -33.25 10.14 -30.79
C HIS A 178 -34.66 9.96 -30.22
N TYR A 179 -35.11 8.71 -30.07
CA TYR A 179 -36.46 8.39 -29.60
C TYR A 179 -36.62 8.32 -28.07
N ILE A 180 -35.53 8.41 -27.30
CA ILE A 180 -35.59 8.43 -25.84
C ILE A 180 -36.05 9.83 -25.39
N ALA A 181 -36.76 9.93 -24.27
CA ALA A 181 -37.20 11.23 -23.75
C ALA A 181 -36.00 12.07 -23.27
N GLU A 182 -36.13 13.40 -23.33
CA GLU A 182 -35.14 14.30 -22.72
C GLU A 182 -35.12 14.10 -21.20
N SER A 183 -33.91 14.02 -20.62
CA SER A 183 -33.76 13.95 -19.17
C SER A 183 -34.24 15.24 -18.51
N THR A 184 -35.01 15.10 -17.43
CA THR A 184 -35.56 16.22 -16.68
C THR A 184 -34.72 16.53 -15.44
N ILE A 185 -34.88 17.73 -14.89
CA ILE A 185 -34.29 18.09 -13.59
C ILE A 185 -34.78 17.17 -12.46
N ALA A 186 -36.00 16.64 -12.56
CA ALA A 186 -36.55 15.71 -11.57
C ALA A 186 -35.77 14.38 -11.55
N ASP A 187 -35.45 13.84 -12.74
CA ASP A 187 -34.67 12.60 -12.88
C ASP A 187 -33.26 12.76 -12.28
N VAL A 188 -32.64 13.92 -12.53
CA VAL A 188 -31.30 14.26 -12.01
C VAL A 188 -31.31 14.37 -10.49
N ILE A 189 -32.29 15.05 -9.90
CA ILE A 189 -32.42 15.20 -8.44
C ILE A 189 -32.77 13.86 -7.77
N GLU A 190 -33.64 13.06 -8.37
CA GLU A 190 -34.00 11.74 -7.86
C GLU A 190 -32.77 10.83 -7.80
N ALA A 191 -32.01 10.73 -8.90
CA ALA A 191 -30.79 9.95 -8.95
C ALA A 191 -29.78 10.33 -7.86
N HIS A 192 -29.65 11.63 -7.59
CA HIS A 192 -28.76 12.13 -6.55
C HIS A 192 -29.26 11.78 -5.14
N ARG A 193 -30.56 11.93 -4.87
CA ARG A 193 -31.15 11.56 -3.58
C ARG A 193 -31.06 10.07 -3.30
N GLU A 194 -31.13 9.25 -4.33
CA GLU A 194 -30.91 7.80 -4.25
C GLU A 194 -29.43 7.42 -4.18
N GLN A 195 -28.52 8.37 -4.39
CA GLN A 195 -27.07 8.17 -4.41
C GLN A 195 -26.66 7.05 -5.37
N ARG A 196 -27.25 7.06 -6.58
CA ARG A 196 -27.09 6.00 -7.58
C ARG A 196 -25.60 5.80 -7.90
N ARG A 197 -25.12 4.56 -7.71
CA ARG A 197 -23.76 4.14 -8.09
C ARG A 197 -23.74 3.26 -9.34
N ARG A 198 -24.91 2.92 -9.88
CA ARG A 198 -25.11 2.01 -11.02
C ARG A 198 -26.30 2.49 -11.83
N HIS A 199 -26.31 2.16 -13.11
CA HIS A 199 -27.45 2.42 -13.98
C HIS A 199 -28.72 1.75 -13.44
N SER A 200 -29.84 2.46 -13.53
CA SER A 200 -31.15 1.91 -13.19
C SER A 200 -31.61 0.91 -14.26
N LEU A 201 -32.56 0.05 -13.90
CA LEU A 201 -33.22 -0.82 -14.88
C LEU A 201 -33.83 -0.02 -16.04
N ALA A 202 -34.35 1.18 -15.75
CA ALA A 202 -34.90 2.07 -16.79
C ALA A 202 -33.84 2.46 -17.82
N SER A 203 -32.67 2.95 -17.38
CA SER A 203 -31.56 3.31 -18.28
C SER A 203 -31.10 2.13 -19.15
N VAL A 204 -31.02 0.92 -18.57
CA VAL A 204 -30.64 -0.29 -19.33
C VAL A 204 -31.69 -0.65 -20.38
N ILE A 205 -32.98 -0.54 -20.05
CA ILE A 205 -34.08 -0.80 -21.00
C ILE A 205 -34.09 0.24 -22.11
N GLU A 206 -33.99 1.52 -21.78
CA GLU A 206 -34.00 2.63 -22.74
C GLU A 206 -32.88 2.46 -23.77
N HIS A 207 -31.65 2.25 -23.32
CA HIS A 207 -30.50 2.10 -24.22
C HIS A 207 -30.61 0.86 -25.13
N HIS A 208 -31.08 -0.27 -24.62
CA HIS A 208 -31.18 -1.49 -25.43
C HIS A 208 -32.39 -1.51 -26.37
N ALA A 209 -33.53 -0.97 -25.96
CA ALA A 209 -34.80 -1.16 -26.65
C ALA A 209 -35.28 0.06 -27.45
N LEU A 210 -34.83 1.27 -27.07
CA LEU A 210 -35.34 2.54 -27.62
C LEU A 210 -34.33 3.28 -28.49
N THR A 211 -33.15 2.71 -28.71
CA THR A 211 -32.12 3.29 -29.58
C THR A 211 -32.32 3.00 -31.08
N THR A 212 -31.86 3.92 -31.92
CA THR A 212 -31.86 3.82 -33.39
C THR A 212 -30.43 3.79 -33.96
N HIS A 213 -30.22 4.05 -35.25
CA HIS A 213 -28.88 4.20 -35.84
C HIS A 213 -28.16 5.43 -35.28
N ASN A 214 -26.83 5.47 -35.40
CA ASN A 214 -25.99 6.58 -34.90
C ASN A 214 -25.37 7.39 -36.04
N ASP A 215 -26.09 7.56 -37.14
CA ASP A 215 -25.61 8.33 -38.30
C ASP A 215 -26.17 9.75 -38.25
N PRO A 216 -25.37 10.75 -37.82
CA PRO A 216 -25.86 12.12 -37.71
C PRO A 216 -26.32 12.69 -39.04
N ARG A 217 -25.72 12.30 -40.17
CA ARG A 217 -26.09 12.87 -41.48
C ARG A 217 -27.52 12.49 -41.85
N LEU A 218 -27.92 11.27 -41.55
CA LEU A 218 -29.30 10.81 -41.74
C LEU A 218 -30.26 11.55 -40.80
N HIS A 219 -29.90 11.70 -39.51
CA HIS A 219 -30.75 12.45 -38.58
C HIS A 219 -30.96 13.90 -39.05
N TRP A 220 -29.91 14.59 -39.49
CA TRP A 220 -30.02 15.95 -40.04
C TRP A 220 -30.80 16.03 -41.37
N ALA A 221 -30.98 14.92 -42.07
CA ALA A 221 -31.83 14.81 -43.25
C ALA A 221 -33.28 14.43 -42.93
N GLY A 222 -33.62 14.22 -41.64
CA GLY A 222 -34.93 13.79 -41.18
C GLY A 222 -35.16 12.28 -41.23
N ASP A 223 -34.13 11.49 -41.55
CA ASP A 223 -34.16 10.04 -41.44
C ASP A 223 -33.58 9.62 -40.07
N HIS A 224 -34.47 9.16 -39.20
CA HIS A 224 -34.14 8.74 -37.84
C HIS A 224 -34.25 7.23 -37.66
N GLY A 225 -34.50 6.49 -38.74
CA GLY A 225 -34.86 5.09 -38.68
C GLY A 225 -36.26 4.86 -38.09
N PRO A 226 -36.59 3.62 -37.70
CA PRO A 226 -37.89 3.29 -37.14
C PRO A 226 -37.99 3.69 -35.66
N ALA A 227 -39.05 4.43 -35.29
CA ALA A 227 -39.37 4.78 -33.91
C ALA A 227 -39.62 3.57 -32.99
N VAL A 228 -40.04 2.45 -33.58
CA VAL A 228 -40.24 1.18 -32.87
C VAL A 228 -39.46 0.11 -33.60
N ARG A 229 -38.48 -0.47 -32.90
CA ARG A 229 -37.70 -1.58 -33.43
C ARG A 229 -38.56 -2.84 -33.57
N ALA A 230 -38.33 -3.60 -34.64
CA ALA A 230 -39.02 -4.87 -34.86
C ALA A 230 -38.71 -5.91 -33.75
N ASP A 231 -37.52 -5.84 -33.16
CA ASP A 231 -37.04 -6.73 -32.10
C ASP A 231 -37.22 -6.15 -30.67
N ARG A 232 -38.01 -5.08 -30.51
CA ARG A 232 -38.15 -4.35 -29.22
C ARG A 232 -38.44 -5.25 -28.03
N VAL A 233 -39.36 -6.20 -28.16
CA VAL A 233 -39.71 -7.13 -27.06
C VAL A 233 -38.49 -7.95 -26.64
N ALA A 234 -37.75 -8.51 -27.61
CA ALA A 234 -36.55 -9.28 -27.33
C ALA A 234 -35.44 -8.43 -26.70
N GLN A 235 -35.31 -7.15 -27.10
CA GLN A 235 -34.34 -6.23 -26.48
C GLN A 235 -34.72 -5.86 -25.04
N VAL A 236 -36.01 -5.65 -24.73
CA VAL A 236 -36.47 -5.43 -23.35
C VAL A 236 -36.19 -6.65 -22.47
N GLU A 237 -36.50 -7.86 -22.96
CA GLU A 237 -36.17 -9.09 -22.24
C GLU A 237 -34.66 -9.24 -22.00
N LYS A 238 -33.84 -8.91 -23.00
CA LYS A 238 -32.39 -8.91 -22.88
C LYS A 238 -31.90 -7.90 -21.84
N ALA A 239 -32.45 -6.68 -21.84
CA ALA A 239 -32.12 -5.63 -20.89
C ALA A 239 -32.42 -6.05 -19.44
N MET A 240 -33.63 -6.58 -19.19
CA MET A 240 -34.03 -7.10 -17.87
C MET A 240 -33.09 -8.21 -17.40
N ARG A 241 -32.81 -9.20 -18.27
CA ARG A 241 -31.87 -10.28 -17.92
C ARG A 241 -30.44 -9.77 -17.67
N SER A 242 -29.97 -8.83 -18.48
CA SER A 242 -28.62 -8.26 -18.33
C SER A 242 -28.47 -7.55 -16.98
N HIS A 243 -29.51 -6.82 -16.56
CA HIS A 243 -29.56 -6.14 -15.27
C HIS A 243 -29.68 -7.14 -14.09
N ASP A 244 -30.57 -8.12 -14.17
CA ASP A 244 -30.90 -9.02 -13.05
C ASP A 244 -29.81 -10.08 -12.78
N PHE A 245 -29.11 -10.55 -13.81
CA PHE A 245 -28.15 -11.67 -13.71
C PHE A 245 -26.67 -11.25 -13.69
N ASN A 246 -26.35 -9.95 -13.70
CA ASN A 246 -24.99 -9.43 -13.53
C ASN A 246 -24.85 -8.48 -12.31
N PRO A 247 -25.21 -8.90 -11.08
CA PRO A 247 -25.07 -8.02 -9.92
C PRO A 247 -23.60 -7.66 -9.67
N GLY A 248 -23.22 -6.43 -10.01
CA GLY A 248 -21.89 -5.87 -9.75
C GLY A 248 -20.99 -5.66 -10.96
N ARG A 249 -21.42 -6.01 -12.18
CA ARG A 249 -20.66 -5.72 -13.41
C ARG A 249 -21.05 -4.36 -13.98
N TYR A 250 -20.07 -3.61 -14.50
CA TYR A 250 -20.31 -2.39 -15.27
C TYR A 250 -21.14 -2.72 -16.52
N ILE A 251 -22.21 -1.95 -16.75
CA ILE A 251 -23.05 -2.03 -17.95
C ILE A 251 -22.92 -0.69 -18.66
N ASP A 252 -22.40 -0.72 -19.87
CA ASP A 252 -22.12 0.47 -20.68
C ASP A 252 -23.41 0.95 -21.38
N VAL A 253 -24.14 1.87 -20.72
CA VAL A 253 -25.38 2.47 -21.23
C VAL A 253 -25.46 3.95 -20.85
N HIS A 254 -26.30 4.71 -21.55
CA HIS A 254 -26.60 6.10 -21.20
C HIS A 254 -27.64 6.15 -20.08
N ALA A 255 -27.46 7.12 -19.17
CA ALA A 255 -28.40 7.52 -18.13
C ALA A 255 -29.03 8.89 -18.42
N TRP A 256 -28.39 9.73 -19.25
CA TRP A 256 -28.84 11.08 -19.54
C TRP A 256 -28.92 11.39 -21.02
N TYR A 257 -29.96 12.12 -21.43
CA TYR A 257 -30.26 12.44 -22.82
C TYR A 257 -30.56 13.93 -22.94
N PHE A 258 -29.63 14.68 -23.54
CA PHE A 258 -29.70 16.14 -23.57
C PHE A 258 -29.80 16.71 -24.99
N THR A 259 -30.47 17.86 -25.08
CA THR A 259 -30.25 18.86 -26.12
C THR A 259 -29.40 20.00 -25.53
N PRO A 260 -28.84 20.91 -26.35
CA PRO A 260 -28.14 22.08 -25.82
C PRO A 260 -28.99 22.90 -24.85
N ASP A 261 -30.29 23.04 -25.12
CA ASP A 261 -31.22 23.80 -24.27
C ASP A 261 -31.53 23.05 -22.97
N SER A 262 -31.84 21.75 -23.04
CA SER A 262 -32.15 20.98 -21.83
C SER A 262 -30.94 20.84 -20.90
N PHE A 263 -29.73 20.71 -21.46
CA PHE A 263 -28.48 20.74 -20.71
C PHE A 263 -28.29 22.08 -20.00
N ARG A 264 -28.44 23.19 -20.75
CA ARG A 264 -28.33 24.55 -20.20
C ARG A 264 -29.25 24.74 -19.01
N THR A 265 -30.55 24.51 -19.20
CA THR A 265 -31.56 24.69 -18.15
C THR A 265 -31.30 23.78 -16.95
N THR A 266 -30.87 22.55 -17.16
CA THR A 266 -30.54 21.62 -16.08
C THR A 266 -29.39 22.15 -15.23
N ILE A 267 -28.27 22.52 -15.84
CA ILE A 267 -27.10 23.00 -15.10
C ILE A 267 -27.39 24.32 -14.39
N GLU A 268 -28.01 25.30 -15.06
CA GLU A 268 -28.39 26.58 -14.44
C GLU A 268 -29.26 26.35 -13.20
N THR A 269 -30.26 25.45 -13.31
CA THR A 269 -31.12 25.11 -12.18
C THR A 269 -30.33 24.48 -11.02
N LEU A 270 -29.39 23.56 -11.29
CA LEU A 270 -28.55 22.95 -10.26
C LEU A 270 -27.65 23.97 -9.55
N THR A 271 -27.10 24.93 -10.31
CA THR A 271 -26.30 26.04 -9.79
C THR A 271 -27.15 26.95 -8.90
N GLU A 272 -28.33 27.37 -9.36
CA GLU A 272 -29.25 28.24 -8.60
C GLU A 272 -29.75 27.57 -7.31
N LEU A 273 -29.96 26.25 -7.33
CA LEU A 273 -30.31 25.46 -6.14
C LEU A 273 -29.13 25.27 -5.17
N GLY A 274 -27.91 25.65 -5.56
CA GLY A 274 -26.70 25.45 -4.76
C GLY A 274 -26.28 23.97 -4.62
N LEU A 275 -26.74 23.10 -5.52
CA LEU A 275 -26.39 21.68 -5.52
C LEU A 275 -24.99 21.42 -6.12
N ILE A 276 -24.50 22.38 -6.93
CA ILE A 276 -23.15 22.38 -7.51
C ILE A 276 -22.55 23.79 -7.41
N GLY A 277 -21.23 23.89 -7.24
CA GLY A 277 -20.48 25.14 -7.28
C GLY A 277 -19.92 25.49 -8.66
N LEU A 278 -20.46 24.90 -9.72
CA LEU A 278 -20.11 25.19 -11.12
C LEU A 278 -21.12 26.17 -11.72
N GLU A 279 -20.67 26.98 -12.66
CA GLU A 279 -21.51 27.85 -13.50
C GLU A 279 -21.22 27.59 -14.99
N LEU A 280 -22.23 27.83 -15.83
CA LEU A 280 -22.10 27.75 -17.27
C LEU A 280 -21.28 28.92 -17.82
N ALA A 281 -20.15 28.61 -18.45
CA ALA A 281 -19.36 29.57 -19.19
C ALA A 281 -19.80 29.65 -20.67
N GLY A 282 -20.29 28.54 -21.23
CA GLY A 282 -20.88 28.52 -22.56
C GLY A 282 -21.52 27.17 -22.90
N VAL A 283 -22.58 27.20 -23.73
CA VAL A 283 -23.11 26.02 -24.43
C VAL A 283 -23.22 26.41 -25.90
N TYR A 284 -22.65 25.60 -26.76
CA TYR A 284 -22.49 25.83 -28.18
C TYR A 284 -23.30 24.80 -28.96
N ASP A 285 -24.21 25.26 -29.80
CA ASP A 285 -25.19 24.41 -30.47
C ASP A 285 -24.58 23.37 -31.41
N THR A 286 -25.30 22.27 -31.59
CA THR A 286 -24.93 21.16 -32.48
C THR A 286 -24.79 21.62 -33.92
N VAL A 287 -23.60 21.41 -34.48
CA VAL A 287 -23.30 21.75 -35.87
C VAL A 287 -23.88 20.69 -36.81
N ARG A 288 -24.37 21.14 -37.97
CA ARG A 288 -24.96 20.29 -39.00
C ARG A 288 -24.03 19.14 -39.38
N GLY A 289 -24.58 17.92 -39.39
CA GLY A 289 -23.85 16.70 -39.72
C GLY A 289 -23.03 16.11 -38.57
N ARG A 290 -23.07 16.72 -37.37
CA ARG A 290 -22.52 16.15 -36.13
C ARG A 290 -23.63 15.66 -35.20
N ASN A 291 -23.28 14.81 -34.24
CA ASN A 291 -24.19 14.24 -33.24
C ASN A 291 -23.94 14.79 -31.82
N GLU A 292 -23.11 15.82 -31.68
CA GLU A 292 -22.59 16.28 -30.39
C GLU A 292 -22.59 17.81 -30.33
N PHE A 293 -22.83 18.34 -29.13
CA PHE A 293 -22.69 19.76 -28.82
C PHE A 293 -21.57 19.96 -27.78
N CYS A 294 -21.05 21.18 -27.72
CA CYS A 294 -19.98 21.52 -26.80
C CYS A 294 -20.51 22.37 -25.64
N ALA A 295 -19.98 22.17 -24.44
CA ALA A 295 -20.23 23.05 -23.30
C ALA A 295 -18.94 23.30 -22.52
N VAL A 296 -18.89 24.45 -21.84
CA VAL A 296 -17.80 24.80 -20.92
C VAL A 296 -18.42 25.26 -19.61
N LEU A 297 -17.96 24.65 -18.53
CA LEU A 297 -18.30 25.00 -17.15
C LEU A 297 -17.04 25.57 -16.47
N ARG A 298 -17.24 26.41 -15.47
CA ARG A 298 -16.18 26.91 -14.60
C ARG A 298 -16.69 27.01 -13.17
N LEU A 299 -15.80 27.24 -12.20
CA LEU A 299 -16.23 27.48 -10.82
C LEU A 299 -17.04 28.78 -10.73
N GLY A 300 -18.20 28.73 -10.07
CA GLY A 300 -19.01 29.91 -9.77
C GLY A 300 -18.32 30.82 -8.76
N ALA A 301 -18.71 32.09 -8.69
CA ALA A 301 -17.99 33.11 -7.91
C ALA A 301 -17.65 32.69 -6.46
N ALA A 302 -18.63 32.10 -5.73
CA ALA A 302 -18.41 31.62 -4.37
C ALA A 302 -17.47 30.41 -4.31
N ALA A 303 -17.58 29.45 -5.22
CA ALA A 303 -16.68 28.29 -5.28
C ALA A 303 -15.27 28.70 -5.70
N ARG A 304 -15.16 29.61 -6.66
CA ARG A 304 -13.90 30.22 -7.09
C ARG A 304 -13.25 31.00 -5.95
N ALA A 305 -14.01 31.79 -5.20
CA ALA A 305 -13.54 32.45 -4.00
C ALA A 305 -13.06 31.41 -2.98
N ARG A 306 -13.80 30.34 -2.70
CA ARG A 306 -13.33 29.25 -1.82
C ARG A 306 -12.03 28.59 -2.29
N VAL A 307 -11.82 28.43 -3.60
CA VAL A 307 -10.58 27.87 -4.16
C VAL A 307 -9.44 28.90 -4.19
N ARG A 308 -9.74 30.20 -4.24
CA ARG A 308 -8.75 31.29 -4.15
C ARG A 308 -8.39 31.64 -2.70
N GLU A 309 -9.36 31.54 -1.79
CA GLU A 309 -9.26 31.80 -0.35
C GLU A 309 -8.78 30.57 0.42
N GLY A 310 -9.09 29.37 -0.08
CA GLY A 310 -8.49 28.11 0.33
C GLY A 310 -7.19 27.93 -0.46
N ARG A 311 -6.02 28.25 0.11
CA ARG A 311 -5.29 27.36 1.03
C ARG A 311 -5.40 25.92 0.55
N ASP A 312 -4.27 25.30 0.21
CA ASP A 312 -4.16 23.85 0.06
C ASP A 312 -4.48 23.18 1.41
N GLU A 313 -5.76 23.17 1.80
CA GLU A 313 -6.22 22.70 3.09
C GLU A 313 -6.19 21.17 3.12
N GLY A 314 -5.43 20.62 4.06
CA GLY A 314 -5.45 19.20 4.41
C GLY A 314 -4.74 18.25 3.45
N GLY A 315 -3.97 18.76 2.48
CA GLY A 315 -3.22 17.95 1.51
C GLY A 315 -1.80 17.61 1.94
N VAL A 316 -1.13 16.78 1.14
CA VAL A 316 0.32 16.53 1.22
C VAL A 316 0.98 17.11 -0.02
N LEU A 317 1.99 17.95 0.15
CA LEU A 317 2.74 18.61 -0.93
C LEU A 317 4.21 18.23 -0.84
N PHE A 318 4.73 17.56 -1.86
CA PHE A 318 6.14 17.21 -1.95
C PHE A 318 6.95 18.37 -2.52
N LEU A 319 8.11 18.64 -1.92
CA LEU A 319 9.04 19.70 -2.32
C LEU A 319 10.41 19.11 -2.63
N GLN A 320 10.99 19.46 -3.78
CA GLN A 320 12.39 19.15 -4.08
C GLN A 320 13.13 20.36 -4.65
N THR A 321 14.44 20.41 -4.47
CA THR A 321 15.24 21.49 -5.03
C THR A 321 16.68 21.07 -5.26
N ALA A 322 17.36 21.74 -6.19
CA ALA A 322 18.77 21.58 -6.47
C ALA A 322 19.35 22.89 -7.00
N ASP A 323 20.67 22.99 -6.98
CA ASP A 323 21.38 24.01 -7.75
C ASP A 323 21.35 23.68 -9.25
N ALA A 324 21.54 24.69 -10.09
CA ALA A 324 21.44 24.54 -11.54
C ALA A 324 22.66 23.85 -12.18
N GLU A 325 23.77 23.67 -11.44
CA GLU A 325 25.05 23.24 -12.00
C GLU A 325 25.40 21.79 -11.65
N HIS A 326 25.32 21.41 -10.37
CA HIS A 326 25.85 20.16 -9.84
C HIS A 326 24.75 19.14 -9.54
N TYR A 327 23.72 19.50 -8.77
CA TYR A 327 22.67 18.55 -8.35
C TYR A 327 21.45 18.52 -9.26
N ALA A 328 21.39 19.37 -10.28
CA ALA A 328 20.31 19.37 -11.29
C ALA A 328 20.05 17.98 -11.90
N PRO A 329 21.07 17.17 -12.27
CA PRO A 329 20.86 15.82 -12.80
C PRO A 329 20.25 14.86 -11.77
N MET A 330 20.69 14.94 -10.51
CA MET A 330 20.15 14.12 -9.43
C MET A 330 18.67 14.43 -9.19
N LEU A 331 18.30 15.72 -9.14
CA LEU A 331 16.92 16.16 -9.03
C LEU A 331 16.08 15.63 -10.20
N ALA A 332 16.59 15.73 -11.43
CA ALA A 332 15.85 15.25 -12.61
C ALA A 332 15.53 13.75 -12.53
N ILE A 333 16.46 12.95 -12.00
CA ILE A 333 16.29 11.51 -11.76
C ILE A 333 15.29 11.26 -10.64
N THR A 334 15.52 11.80 -9.45
CA THR A 334 14.71 11.49 -8.26
C THR A 334 13.29 12.02 -8.36
N ALA A 335 13.10 13.18 -8.99
CA ALA A 335 11.80 13.76 -9.26
C ALA A 335 10.90 12.86 -10.09
N ALA A 336 11.44 11.98 -10.94
CA ALA A 336 10.62 11.02 -11.69
C ALA A 336 9.88 10.06 -10.75
N GLY A 337 10.59 9.51 -9.75
CA GLY A 337 10.01 8.62 -8.73
C GLY A 337 9.04 9.36 -7.80
N VAL A 338 9.41 10.57 -7.37
CA VAL A 338 8.54 11.40 -6.50
C VAL A 338 7.25 11.80 -7.22
N ARG A 339 7.33 12.26 -8.48
CA ARG A 339 6.14 12.59 -9.27
C ARG A 339 5.24 11.38 -9.48
N GLU A 340 5.80 10.20 -9.75
CA GLU A 340 5.01 8.97 -9.90
C GLU A 340 4.30 8.60 -8.59
N TYR A 341 4.98 8.70 -7.44
CA TYR A 341 4.37 8.49 -6.14
C TYR A 341 3.25 9.50 -5.86
N CYS A 342 3.51 10.80 -6.06
CA CYS A 342 2.51 11.84 -5.91
C CYS A 342 1.31 11.62 -6.82
N ARG A 343 1.53 11.16 -8.06
CA ARG A 343 0.48 10.83 -9.03
C ARG A 343 -0.38 9.66 -8.53
N ARG A 344 0.23 8.56 -8.05
CA ARG A 344 -0.46 7.37 -7.50
C ARG A 344 -1.36 7.69 -6.31
N HIS A 345 -0.85 8.53 -5.40
CA HIS A 345 -1.52 8.80 -4.13
C HIS A 345 -2.30 10.12 -4.10
N GLY A 346 -2.24 10.89 -5.20
CA GLY A 346 -2.94 12.16 -5.33
C GLY A 346 -2.34 13.29 -4.48
N PHE A 347 -1.02 13.30 -4.29
CA PHE A 347 -0.31 14.37 -3.60
C PHE A 347 0.17 15.45 -4.57
N GLY A 348 0.41 16.66 -4.06
CA GLY A 348 1.04 17.74 -4.81
C GLY A 348 2.55 17.52 -4.94
N TYR A 349 3.16 18.11 -5.95
CA TYR A 349 4.62 18.15 -6.13
C TYR A 349 5.05 19.51 -6.68
N GLU A 350 5.97 20.18 -6.00
CA GLU A 350 6.63 21.40 -6.46
C GLU A 350 8.16 21.19 -6.42
N SER A 351 8.86 21.75 -7.40
CA SER A 351 10.32 21.74 -7.39
C SER A 351 10.93 23.02 -7.89
N PHE A 352 12.10 23.37 -7.34
CA PHE A 352 12.82 24.58 -7.71
C PHE A 352 14.27 24.26 -8.11
N LEU A 353 14.71 24.77 -9.26
CA LEU A 353 16.08 24.64 -9.75
C LEU A 353 16.78 26.00 -9.73
N GLY A 354 17.89 26.11 -9.00
CA GLY A 354 18.66 27.33 -8.82
C GLY A 354 18.89 27.65 -7.34
N VAL A 355 19.15 28.92 -7.02
CA VAL A 355 19.37 29.40 -5.65
C VAL A 355 18.36 30.51 -5.36
N LYS A 356 17.48 30.33 -4.37
CA LYS A 356 16.48 31.34 -4.00
C LYS A 356 17.12 32.56 -3.31
N ARG A 357 18.16 32.33 -2.50
CA ARG A 357 18.97 33.38 -1.86
C ARG A 357 20.41 32.88 -1.68
N GLY A 358 21.34 33.57 -2.33
CA GLY A 358 22.76 33.21 -2.30
C GLY A 358 23.48 33.62 -3.59
N PHE A 359 24.79 33.40 -3.60
CA PHE A 359 25.71 33.71 -4.68
C PHE A 359 26.44 32.47 -5.23
N HIS A 360 26.40 31.32 -4.53
CA HIS A 360 27.12 30.10 -4.89
C HIS A 360 26.17 28.89 -5.03
N PRO A 361 26.42 27.94 -5.95
CA PRO A 361 25.53 26.79 -6.18
C PRO A 361 25.22 25.96 -4.92
N TRP A 362 26.21 25.71 -4.05
CA TRP A 362 26.01 24.91 -2.84
C TRP A 362 24.97 25.51 -1.87
N GLN A 363 24.70 26.81 -1.97
CA GLN A 363 23.71 27.51 -1.14
C GLN A 363 22.27 27.14 -1.48
N ALA A 364 22.04 26.36 -2.55
CA ALA A 364 20.76 25.70 -2.80
C ALA A 364 20.29 24.81 -1.64
N THR A 365 21.20 24.38 -0.73
CA THR A 365 20.83 23.67 0.52
C THR A 365 19.80 24.46 1.34
N PHE A 366 19.86 25.80 1.30
CA PHE A 366 18.95 26.66 2.04
C PHE A 366 17.58 26.82 1.38
N ASN A 367 17.40 26.45 0.11
CA ASN A 367 16.16 26.69 -0.66
C ASN A 367 14.90 26.13 0.03
N ARG A 368 15.02 25.07 0.82
CA ARG A 368 13.92 24.49 1.61
C ARG A 368 13.25 25.51 2.53
N ILE A 369 14.02 26.43 3.09
CA ILE A 369 13.54 27.44 4.04
C ILE A 369 12.60 28.45 3.36
N PRO A 370 13.02 29.20 2.31
CA PRO A 370 12.12 30.11 1.60
C PRO A 370 10.98 29.37 0.87
N MET A 371 11.17 28.12 0.44
CA MET A 371 10.06 27.33 -0.11
C MET A 371 8.97 27.08 0.95
N LEU A 372 9.34 26.69 2.17
CA LEU A 372 8.38 26.53 3.27
C LEU A 372 7.75 27.87 3.70
N GLU A 373 8.52 28.95 3.70
CA GLU A 373 8.01 30.30 3.99
C GLU A 373 6.98 30.75 2.94
N GLU A 374 7.23 30.49 1.65
CA GLU A 374 6.29 30.75 0.55
C GLU A 374 4.98 29.97 0.74
N LEU A 375 5.03 28.71 1.20
CA LEU A 375 3.84 27.93 1.52
C LEU A 375 3.06 28.55 2.69
N VAL A 376 3.74 28.97 3.76
CA VAL A 376 3.10 29.66 4.88
C VAL A 376 2.45 30.97 4.43
N ALA A 377 3.14 31.75 3.59
CA ALA A 377 2.62 33.01 3.05
C ALA A 377 1.41 32.81 2.12
N ARG A 378 1.35 31.70 1.39
CA ARG A 378 0.20 31.26 0.57
C ARG A 378 -0.95 30.68 1.39
N GLY A 379 -0.77 30.53 2.71
CA GLY A 379 -1.78 29.97 3.62
C GLY A 379 -1.94 28.45 3.55
N PHE A 380 -0.95 27.71 3.04
CA PHE A 380 -0.96 26.23 3.05
C PHE A 380 -1.09 25.69 4.49
N THR A 381 -2.02 24.75 4.72
CA THR A 381 -2.28 24.17 6.06
C THR A 381 -2.17 22.65 6.10
N GLY A 382 -1.60 22.02 5.08
CA GLY A 382 -1.35 20.59 5.01
C GLY A 382 0.05 20.16 5.49
N TRP A 383 0.51 19.02 5.01
CA TRP A 383 1.87 18.51 5.21
C TRP A 383 2.78 18.86 4.03
N ALA A 384 3.88 19.58 4.29
CA ALA A 384 4.94 19.83 3.33
C ALA A 384 6.04 18.76 3.49
N VAL A 385 6.28 17.96 2.45
CA VAL A 385 7.22 16.83 2.46
C VAL A 385 8.42 17.18 1.59
N TYR A 386 9.49 17.66 2.22
CA TYR A 386 10.72 18.04 1.54
C TYR A 386 11.66 16.84 1.37
N LEU A 387 12.26 16.69 0.18
CA LEU A 387 13.31 15.73 -0.13
C LEU A 387 14.51 16.44 -0.79
N ASP A 388 15.71 16.11 -0.35
CA ASP A 388 16.95 16.48 -1.05
C ASP A 388 16.97 15.89 -2.47
N ALA A 389 17.78 16.48 -3.36
CA ALA A 389 17.94 16.01 -4.74
C ALA A 389 18.50 14.57 -4.83
N ASP A 390 19.19 14.10 -3.80
CA ASP A 390 19.74 12.75 -3.68
C ASP A 390 18.86 11.79 -2.84
N ALA A 391 17.62 12.19 -2.54
CA ALA A 391 16.60 11.36 -1.92
C ALA A 391 15.52 10.91 -2.92
N TYR A 392 15.05 9.66 -2.82
CA TYR A 392 14.07 9.08 -3.74
C TYR A 392 13.05 8.18 -3.04
N ILE A 393 11.88 8.02 -3.67
CA ILE A 393 10.83 7.09 -3.22
C ILE A 393 11.27 5.65 -3.53
N GLN A 394 11.42 4.85 -2.48
CA GLN A 394 11.73 3.43 -2.58
C GLN A 394 10.47 2.57 -2.70
N ASP A 395 9.42 2.93 -1.98
CA ASP A 395 8.14 2.22 -1.99
C ASP A 395 7.06 3.12 -2.58
N LEU A 396 6.65 2.82 -3.82
CA LEU A 396 5.65 3.59 -4.54
C LEU A 396 4.22 3.39 -4.00
N ASP A 397 3.99 2.39 -3.16
CA ASP A 397 2.67 2.01 -2.66
C ASP A 397 2.52 2.27 -1.15
N PHE A 398 3.53 2.88 -0.52
CA PHE A 398 3.47 3.30 0.88
C PHE A 398 2.27 4.22 1.12
N ASP A 399 1.39 3.87 2.05
CA ASP A 399 0.21 4.67 2.37
C ASP A 399 0.57 5.82 3.32
N LEU A 400 1.14 6.89 2.76
CA LEU A 400 1.51 8.09 3.53
C LEU A 400 0.30 8.78 4.14
N ALA A 401 -0.87 8.73 3.51
CA ALA A 401 -2.08 9.34 4.05
C ALA A 401 -2.50 8.65 5.35
N ALA A 402 -2.55 7.30 5.35
CA ALA A 402 -2.81 6.52 6.56
C ALA A 402 -1.72 6.74 7.63
N TYR A 403 -0.46 6.84 7.21
CA TYR A 403 0.64 7.12 8.14
C TYR A 403 0.50 8.50 8.81
N LEU A 404 0.00 9.51 8.12
CA LEU A 404 -0.17 10.87 8.67
C LEU A 404 -1.50 11.07 9.41
N ALA A 405 -2.47 10.18 9.24
CA ALA A 405 -3.83 10.32 9.75
C ALA A 405 -3.92 10.52 11.27
N ASP A 406 -3.00 9.92 12.04
CA ASP A 406 -2.94 10.01 13.50
C ASP A 406 -1.85 10.98 14.02
N LYS A 407 -1.16 11.70 13.12
CA LYS A 407 -0.03 12.59 13.46
C LYS A 407 -0.35 14.07 13.32
N GLY A 408 -1.63 14.43 13.22
CA GLY A 408 -2.06 15.83 13.14
C GLY A 408 -1.64 16.69 14.35
N ASP A 409 -1.31 16.05 15.48
CA ASP A 409 -0.77 16.67 16.70
C ASP A 409 0.75 16.97 16.62
N ARG A 410 1.43 16.56 15.55
CA ARG A 410 2.87 16.78 15.35
C ARG A 410 3.14 18.01 14.50
N ALA A 411 4.15 18.78 14.89
CA ALA A 411 4.64 19.94 14.15
C ALA A 411 5.49 19.54 12.94
N ALA A 412 6.29 18.49 13.09
CA ALA A 412 7.11 17.95 12.02
C ALA A 412 7.50 16.49 12.29
N ILE A 413 7.96 15.81 11.24
CA ILE A 413 8.57 14.47 11.29
C ILE A 413 9.91 14.52 10.56
N PHE A 414 10.97 14.08 11.23
CA PHE A 414 12.31 13.94 10.66
C PHE A 414 12.85 12.54 10.95
N ALA A 415 13.93 12.13 10.28
CA ALA A 415 14.73 11.00 10.72
C ALA A 415 15.80 11.44 11.71
N THR A 416 16.21 10.57 12.62
CA THR A 416 17.43 10.79 13.41
C THR A 416 18.67 10.89 12.50
N SER A 417 19.63 11.75 12.83
CA SER A 417 20.94 11.76 12.16
C SER A 417 21.84 10.61 12.66
N GLY A 418 21.53 10.06 13.84
CA GLY A 418 22.21 8.91 14.44
C GLY A 418 23.58 9.23 15.05
N VAL A 419 23.91 10.51 15.26
CA VAL A 419 25.24 10.95 15.73
C VAL A 419 25.29 11.07 17.25
N THR A 420 24.30 11.71 17.86
CA THR A 420 24.31 11.99 19.31
C THR A 420 23.22 11.23 20.07
N GLY A 421 22.15 10.81 19.38
CA GLY A 421 21.00 10.16 20.01
C GLY A 421 20.07 11.13 20.75
N GLU A 422 20.35 12.43 20.68
CA GLU A 422 19.53 13.48 21.27
C GLU A 422 18.28 13.77 20.44
N HIS A 423 17.24 14.29 21.08
CA HIS A 423 15.96 14.59 20.43
C HIS A 423 16.04 15.68 19.35
N TRP A 424 17.06 16.56 19.41
CA TRP A 424 17.33 17.59 18.40
C TRP A 424 18.20 17.06 17.24
N ASP A 425 18.74 15.85 17.34
CA ASP A 425 19.67 15.25 16.38
C ASP A 425 18.93 14.62 15.19
N VAL A 426 18.45 15.49 14.31
CA VAL A 426 17.64 15.13 13.14
C VAL A 426 18.38 15.38 11.83
N ASN A 427 18.07 14.59 10.79
CA ASN A 427 18.55 14.85 9.43
C ASN A 427 17.47 15.59 8.64
N ALA A 428 17.84 16.75 8.07
CA ALA A 428 16.93 17.64 7.34
C ALA A 428 16.72 17.27 5.86
N GLY A 429 17.44 16.27 5.33
CA GLY A 429 17.39 15.83 3.93
C GLY A 429 16.07 15.19 3.51
N VAL A 430 15.28 14.70 4.47
CA VAL A 430 13.87 14.38 4.29
C VAL A 430 13.11 14.92 5.50
N ALA A 431 12.18 15.84 5.27
CA ALA A 431 11.47 16.55 6.32
C ALA A 431 9.98 16.65 5.99
N LEU A 432 9.12 16.23 6.91
CA LEU A 432 7.67 16.38 6.79
C LEU A 432 7.22 17.45 7.79
N ILE A 433 6.83 18.63 7.32
CA ILE A 433 6.44 19.76 8.17
C ILE A 433 4.92 19.94 8.11
N ASN A 434 4.25 19.92 9.25
CA ASN A 434 2.81 20.11 9.35
C ASN A 434 2.49 21.60 9.49
N LEU A 435 2.14 22.24 8.38
CA LEU A 435 1.77 23.66 8.37
C LEU A 435 0.34 23.91 8.83
N GLY A 436 -0.45 22.86 9.07
CA GLY A 436 -1.72 22.93 9.81
C GLY A 436 -1.49 23.15 11.31
N HIS A 437 -0.40 22.62 11.85
CA HIS A 437 -0.03 22.75 13.25
C HIS A 437 0.61 24.13 13.57
N PRO A 438 0.18 24.86 14.63
CA PRO A 438 0.76 26.15 14.98
C PRO A 438 2.28 26.13 15.19
N LEU A 439 2.80 25.10 15.87
CA LEU A 439 4.25 24.94 16.09
C LEU A 439 5.01 24.54 14.81
N GLY A 440 4.35 23.98 13.79
CA GLY A 440 4.99 23.72 12.50
C GLY A 440 5.24 25.02 11.73
N ARG A 441 4.26 25.95 11.77
CA ARG A 441 4.43 27.31 11.21
C ARG A 441 5.47 28.12 11.98
N GLU A 442 5.48 28.02 13.31
CA GLU A 442 6.49 28.66 14.15
C GLU A 442 7.90 28.12 13.88
N LEU A 443 8.06 26.81 13.68
CA LEU A 443 9.33 26.20 13.27
C LEU A 443 9.85 26.81 11.96
N VAL A 444 8.99 26.93 10.94
CA VAL A 444 9.37 27.57 9.66
C VAL A 444 9.74 29.04 9.86
N ALA A 445 8.97 29.80 10.64
CA ALA A 445 9.25 31.22 10.90
C ALA A 445 10.61 31.41 11.58
N ARG A 446 10.96 30.58 12.56
CA ARG A 446 12.27 30.64 13.23
C ARG A 446 13.41 30.21 12.33
N TRP A 447 13.18 29.21 11.48
CA TRP A 447 14.18 28.77 10.52
C TRP A 447 14.47 29.84 9.47
N SER A 448 13.42 30.51 8.98
CA SER A 448 13.54 31.68 8.10
C SER A 448 14.29 32.83 8.79
N ALA A 449 13.92 33.19 10.01
CA ALA A 449 14.59 34.26 10.76
C ALA A 449 16.09 33.96 11.01
N ALA A 450 16.44 32.70 11.32
CA ALA A 450 17.82 32.27 11.48
C ALA A 450 18.61 32.37 10.17
N PHE A 451 18.01 31.99 9.04
CA PHE A 451 18.65 32.12 7.74
C PHE A 451 18.79 33.59 7.30
N ALA A 452 17.78 34.42 7.54
CA ALA A 452 17.79 35.86 7.28
C ALA A 452 18.91 36.60 8.05
N GLY A 453 19.36 36.06 9.19
CA GLY A 453 20.46 36.59 9.98
C GLY A 453 21.84 36.57 9.29
N HIS A 454 22.02 35.80 8.20
CA HIS A 454 23.26 35.85 7.41
C HIS A 454 23.26 37.11 6.53
N SER A 455 24.33 37.91 6.56
CA SER A 455 24.46 39.05 5.64
C SER A 455 24.78 38.59 4.22
N ASP A 456 24.47 39.43 3.24
CA ASP A 456 24.84 39.15 1.85
C ASP A 456 26.36 39.11 1.66
N GLU A 457 27.16 39.89 2.42
CA GLU A 457 28.62 39.72 2.42
C GLU A 457 29.02 38.33 2.92
N THR A 458 28.42 37.86 4.02
CA THR A 458 28.70 36.53 4.60
C THR A 458 28.41 35.43 3.59
N LEU A 459 27.26 35.50 2.90
CA LEU A 459 26.89 34.53 1.87
C LEU A 459 27.81 34.63 0.64
N ARG A 460 28.29 35.82 0.29
CA ARG A 460 29.20 36.00 -0.85
C ARG A 460 30.60 35.47 -0.57
N ASP A 461 31.09 35.65 0.66
CA ASP A 461 32.42 35.19 1.09
C ASP A 461 32.46 33.67 1.34
N ALA A 462 31.31 33.06 1.62
CA ALA A 462 31.15 31.62 1.82
C ALA A 462 31.19 30.84 0.49
N THR A 463 32.37 30.82 -0.13
CA THR A 463 32.65 30.15 -1.42
C THR A 463 32.60 28.62 -1.35
N GLU A 464 32.85 28.04 -0.17
CA GLU A 464 32.79 26.60 0.07
C GLU A 464 31.65 26.22 1.03
N TRP A 465 31.19 24.97 0.90
CA TRP A 465 30.19 24.39 1.79
C TRP A 465 30.68 24.45 3.24
N MET A 466 29.80 24.88 4.16
CA MET A 466 30.06 25.22 5.58
C MET A 466 30.65 26.62 5.84
N GLY A 467 31.03 27.40 4.83
CA GLY A 467 31.59 28.75 5.01
C GLY A 467 30.67 29.76 5.72
N ALA A 468 29.34 29.51 5.69
CA ALA A 468 28.32 30.28 6.41
C ALA A 468 27.42 29.37 7.29
N GLY A 469 27.88 28.15 7.62
CA GLY A 469 27.03 27.11 8.23
C GLY A 469 26.13 26.38 7.22
N ASN A 470 25.32 25.43 7.70
CA ASN A 470 24.33 24.71 6.88
C ASN A 470 22.92 24.84 7.49
N ASP A 471 21.88 24.52 6.72
CA ASP A 471 20.49 24.65 7.14
C ASP A 471 20.11 23.72 8.30
N GLN A 472 20.72 22.53 8.38
CA GLN A 472 20.51 21.57 9.45
C GLN A 472 21.06 22.07 10.79
N ASP A 473 22.20 22.75 10.80
CA ASP A 473 22.77 23.37 12.02
C ASP A 473 21.84 24.47 12.57
N LEU A 474 21.17 25.21 11.69
CA LEU A 474 20.16 26.19 12.09
C LEU A 474 18.94 25.51 12.71
N LEU A 475 18.49 24.41 12.11
CA LEU A 475 17.40 23.58 12.63
C LEU A 475 17.74 23.00 14.01
N HIS A 476 18.94 22.42 14.18
CA HIS A 476 19.41 21.86 15.44
C HIS A 476 19.39 22.91 16.57
N LYS A 477 19.92 24.11 16.31
CA LYS A 477 19.88 25.22 17.29
C LYS A 477 18.47 25.63 17.68
N ILE A 478 17.48 25.51 16.79
CA ILE A 478 16.07 25.78 17.10
C ILE A 478 15.53 24.67 18.01
N LEU A 479 15.76 23.40 17.66
CA LEU A 479 15.28 22.26 18.44
C LEU A 479 15.94 22.15 19.83
N GLU A 480 17.21 22.53 19.95
CA GLU A 480 17.91 22.60 21.24
C GLU A 480 17.32 23.66 22.19
N ARG A 481 16.81 24.76 21.64
CA ARG A 481 16.40 25.94 22.42
C ARG A 481 14.90 26.01 22.66
N ASP A 482 14.09 25.52 21.71
CA ASP A 482 12.63 25.56 21.80
C ASP A 482 12.07 24.17 22.11
N GLU A 483 11.91 23.91 23.40
CA GLU A 483 11.39 22.65 23.92
C GLU A 483 9.93 22.37 23.49
N ALA A 484 9.15 23.41 23.15
CA ALA A 484 7.77 23.24 22.72
C ALA A 484 7.73 22.68 21.29
N ILE A 485 8.51 23.27 20.39
CA ILE A 485 8.70 22.77 19.03
C ILE A 485 9.31 21.37 19.06
N ALA A 486 10.39 21.18 19.83
CA ALA A 486 11.08 19.89 19.93
C ALA A 486 10.17 18.74 20.38
N ARG A 487 9.31 18.95 21.38
CA ARG A 487 8.32 17.94 21.81
C ARG A 487 7.26 17.63 20.76
N ALA A 488 6.95 18.59 19.90
CA ALA A 488 5.99 18.42 18.82
C ALA A 488 6.63 17.79 17.56
N VAL A 489 7.94 17.64 17.51
CA VAL A 489 8.65 16.89 16.47
C VAL A 489 8.61 15.40 16.78
N LEU A 490 8.24 14.60 15.78
CA LEU A 490 8.41 13.15 15.80
C LEU A 490 9.72 12.79 15.09
N VAL A 491 10.57 12.02 15.76
CA VAL A 491 11.81 11.52 15.18
C VAL A 491 11.64 10.04 14.82
N GLU A 492 11.61 9.75 13.53
CA GLU A 492 11.52 8.40 12.98
C GLU A 492 12.92 7.77 12.80
N PRO A 493 13.03 6.44 12.77
CA PRO A 493 14.29 5.79 12.50
C PRO A 493 14.68 5.97 11.03
N MET A 494 15.99 5.99 10.75
CA MET A 494 16.55 6.02 9.39
C MET A 494 16.12 4.80 8.53
N SER A 495 15.57 3.75 9.16
CA SER A 495 15.00 2.59 8.46
C SER A 495 13.64 2.89 7.82
N LEU A 496 12.92 3.94 8.23
CA LEU A 496 11.68 4.38 7.60
C LEU A 496 11.94 5.41 6.48
N LEU A 497 12.62 6.50 6.81
CA LEU A 497 12.91 7.61 5.90
C LEU A 497 14.33 8.15 6.12
N ASN A 498 14.93 8.75 5.08
CA ASN A 498 16.22 9.44 5.10
C ASN A 498 17.48 8.58 5.35
N GLY A 499 17.37 7.25 5.26
CA GLY A 499 18.51 6.33 5.32
C GLY A 499 18.82 5.69 3.96
N PRO A 500 20.05 5.17 3.75
CA PRO A 500 20.42 4.51 2.50
C PRO A 500 19.68 3.19 2.26
N GLN A 501 19.10 2.62 3.32
CA GLN A 501 18.29 1.40 3.30
C GLN A 501 16.84 1.63 3.76
N ALA A 502 16.40 2.90 3.86
CA ALA A 502 15.06 3.25 4.29
C ALA A 502 13.97 2.54 3.46
N ARG A 503 12.85 2.17 4.09
CA ARG A 503 11.77 1.43 3.42
C ARG A 503 10.87 2.33 2.57
N PHE A 504 10.71 3.60 2.93
CA PHE A 504 9.84 4.54 2.21
C PHE A 504 10.64 5.55 1.37
N ILE A 505 11.37 6.48 2.00
CA ILE A 505 12.19 7.48 1.30
C ILE A 505 13.66 7.22 1.60
N ARG A 506 14.44 6.86 0.59
CA ARG A 506 15.88 6.60 0.71
C ARG A 506 16.69 7.83 0.36
N GLN A 507 17.83 8.01 1.03
CA GLN A 507 18.82 9.04 0.69
C GLN A 507 20.15 8.40 0.30
N GLN A 508 20.73 8.85 -0.82
CA GLN A 508 22.05 8.43 -1.26
C GLN A 508 23.13 9.27 -0.58
N LEU A 509 23.58 8.82 0.59
CA LEU A 509 24.62 9.51 1.37
C LEU A 509 25.92 9.68 0.59
N ARG A 510 26.59 10.82 0.78
CA ARG A 510 27.90 11.14 0.15
C ARG A 510 28.99 10.10 0.46
N THR A 511 28.91 9.43 1.61
CA THR A 511 29.86 8.38 2.02
C THR A 511 29.81 7.12 1.15
N LEU A 512 28.75 6.95 0.35
CA LEU A 512 28.53 5.74 -0.46
C LEU A 512 29.06 5.84 -1.89
N GLY A 513 29.60 7.00 -2.30
CA GLY A 513 30.17 7.18 -3.64
C GLY A 513 31.19 8.32 -3.65
N PRO A 514 32.43 8.10 -4.12
CA PRO A 514 33.51 9.09 -4.02
C PRO A 514 33.35 10.27 -5.00
N THR A 515 32.52 10.14 -6.05
CA THR A 515 32.30 11.19 -7.06
C THR A 515 30.81 11.48 -7.28
N LEU A 516 30.52 12.66 -7.82
CA LEU A 516 29.16 13.10 -8.14
C LEU A 516 28.53 12.23 -9.24
N GLU A 517 29.32 11.84 -10.24
CA GLU A 517 28.90 10.97 -11.35
C GLU A 517 28.47 9.61 -10.84
N ALA A 518 29.28 8.96 -9.99
CA ALA A 518 28.98 7.64 -9.44
C ALA A 518 27.69 7.65 -8.60
N ARG A 519 27.47 8.72 -7.82
CA ARG A 519 26.23 8.90 -7.04
C ARG A 519 25.01 9.12 -7.94
N THR A 520 25.17 9.88 -9.02
CA THR A 520 24.11 10.14 -9.99
C THR A 520 23.71 8.87 -10.75
N GLU A 521 24.70 8.07 -11.16
CA GLU A 521 24.47 6.77 -11.81
C GLU A 521 23.78 5.77 -10.87
N ALA A 522 24.23 5.70 -9.61
CA ALA A 522 23.59 4.85 -8.59
C ALA A 522 22.12 5.24 -8.37
N LEU A 523 21.83 6.55 -8.28
CA LEU A 523 20.47 7.07 -8.19
C LEU A 523 19.63 6.72 -9.42
N ALA A 524 20.18 6.89 -10.63
CA ALA A 524 19.49 6.56 -11.88
C ALA A 524 19.09 5.08 -11.92
N ASN A 525 20.01 4.18 -11.54
CA ASN A 525 19.77 2.75 -11.48
C ASN A 525 18.70 2.38 -10.45
N ALA A 526 18.78 2.97 -9.25
CA ALA A 526 17.83 2.72 -8.17
C ALA A 526 16.41 3.17 -8.53
N VAL A 527 16.25 4.42 -8.99
CA VAL A 527 14.94 4.97 -9.38
C VAL A 527 14.37 4.21 -10.57
N SER A 528 15.19 3.86 -11.57
CA SER A 528 14.75 3.06 -12.71
C SER A 528 14.29 1.65 -12.30
N ALA A 529 14.93 1.03 -11.31
CA ALA A 529 14.49 -0.27 -10.79
C ALA A 529 13.13 -0.17 -10.08
N VAL A 530 12.91 0.89 -9.30
CA VAL A 530 11.62 1.14 -8.64
C VAL A 530 10.50 1.36 -9.67
N LEU A 531 10.74 2.21 -10.68
CA LEU A 531 9.74 2.53 -11.71
C LEU A 531 9.42 1.34 -12.64
N ARG A 532 10.43 0.55 -13.04
CA ARG A 532 10.22 -0.61 -13.95
C ARG A 532 9.39 -1.73 -13.33
N ASN A 533 9.42 -1.88 -12.01
CA ASN A 533 8.71 -2.96 -11.32
C ASN A 533 7.22 -2.65 -11.03
N ASN A 534 6.71 -1.49 -11.47
CA ASN A 534 5.28 -1.13 -11.47
C ASN A 534 4.51 -1.40 -10.15
N GLY A 535 5.17 -1.35 -8.98
CA GLY A 535 4.57 -1.74 -7.69
C GLY A 535 4.16 -3.23 -7.57
N GLY A 536 4.45 -4.06 -8.57
CA GLY A 536 4.09 -5.47 -8.64
C GLY A 536 5.14 -6.44 -8.08
N GLY A 537 6.13 -5.94 -7.35
CA GLY A 537 7.04 -6.80 -6.59
C GLY A 537 6.33 -7.32 -5.32
N PRO A 538 6.62 -8.55 -4.86
CA PRO A 538 5.96 -9.12 -3.69
C PRO A 538 6.04 -8.13 -2.52
N VAL A 539 4.90 -7.91 -1.85
CA VAL A 539 4.82 -7.19 -0.56
C VAL A 539 6.04 -7.59 0.27
N PRO A 540 6.99 -6.69 0.55
CA PRO A 540 8.05 -7.01 1.48
C PRO A 540 7.36 -7.24 2.81
N ALA A 541 7.52 -8.46 3.31
CA ALA A 541 7.04 -8.89 4.60
C ALA A 541 7.26 -7.76 5.64
N THR A 542 6.23 -7.42 6.43
CA THR A 542 6.39 -6.56 7.61
C THR A 542 7.53 -7.12 8.51
N GLU A 543 8.08 -6.33 9.42
CA GLU A 543 9.03 -6.84 10.42
C GLU A 543 8.48 -8.05 11.22
N ALA A 544 7.15 -8.16 11.34
CA ALA A 544 6.48 -9.32 11.90
C ALA A 544 6.35 -10.48 10.89
N ASP A 545 6.20 -10.22 9.60
CA ASP A 545 6.10 -11.23 8.53
C ASP A 545 7.49 -11.77 8.12
N GLN A 546 8.59 -11.01 8.29
CA GLN A 546 9.97 -11.46 8.01
C GLN A 546 10.49 -12.45 9.05
N ARG A 547 9.95 -12.42 10.28
CA ARG A 547 10.30 -13.38 11.34
C ARG A 547 9.94 -14.83 11.00
N TRP A 548 9.01 -15.05 10.07
CA TRP A 548 8.44 -16.35 9.73
C TRP A 548 8.82 -16.88 8.35
N ALA A 549 9.39 -16.05 7.48
CA ALA A 549 9.83 -16.45 6.15
C ALA A 549 11.04 -17.41 6.22
N ALA A 550 10.99 -18.51 5.45
CA ALA A 550 12.18 -19.28 5.13
C ALA A 550 12.98 -18.56 4.01
N ARG A 551 14.13 -19.13 3.63
CA ARG A 551 15.17 -18.45 2.83
C ARG A 551 14.69 -18.03 1.43
N PHE A 552 13.68 -18.68 0.87
CA PHE A 552 13.32 -18.58 -0.54
C PHE A 552 11.81 -18.65 -0.77
N ALA A 553 11.01 -17.74 -0.20
CA ALA A 553 9.60 -17.62 -0.58
C ALA A 553 9.48 -17.31 -2.09
N HIS A 554 9.52 -18.35 -2.93
CA HIS A 554 9.68 -18.23 -4.37
C HIS A 554 8.30 -17.84 -4.91
N PRO A 555 8.19 -16.68 -5.57
CA PRO A 555 6.90 -16.14 -5.99
C PRO A 555 6.17 -17.08 -6.98
N GLN A 556 6.92 -17.92 -7.69
CA GLN A 556 6.40 -18.88 -8.67
C GLN A 556 6.36 -20.34 -8.14
N GLY A 557 6.78 -20.58 -6.88
CA GLY A 557 6.71 -21.91 -6.27
C GLY A 557 5.27 -22.39 -6.08
N ARG A 558 5.07 -23.70 -6.03
CA ARG A 558 3.77 -24.33 -5.81
C ARG A 558 3.13 -23.77 -4.54
N LEU A 559 1.84 -23.48 -4.62
CA LEU A 559 1.06 -22.96 -3.50
C LEU A 559 0.14 -24.08 -2.98
N PRO A 560 0.56 -24.86 -1.98
CA PRO A 560 -0.35 -25.81 -1.34
C PRO A 560 -1.47 -25.07 -0.61
N SER A 561 -2.62 -25.71 -0.49
CA SER A 561 -3.72 -25.16 0.29
C SER A 561 -3.40 -25.21 1.78
N LEU A 562 -3.71 -24.14 2.49
CA LEU A 562 -3.74 -24.16 3.94
C LEU A 562 -4.93 -25.02 4.38
N VAL A 563 -4.66 -26.05 5.17
CA VAL A 563 -5.67 -26.99 5.66
C VAL A 563 -5.54 -27.14 7.16
N GLU A 564 -6.66 -27.42 7.81
CA GLU A 564 -6.69 -27.65 9.25
C GLU A 564 -6.56 -29.14 9.57
N ALA A 565 -5.71 -29.48 10.54
CA ALA A 565 -5.56 -30.85 11.00
C ALA A 565 -6.80 -31.32 11.77
N PRO A 566 -7.23 -32.59 11.59
CA PRO A 566 -8.35 -33.14 12.33
C PRO A 566 -8.07 -33.13 13.83
N VAL A 567 -9.10 -32.83 14.63
CA VAL A 567 -9.02 -32.85 16.10
C VAL A 567 -9.22 -34.29 16.59
N PRO A 568 -8.27 -34.88 17.32
CA PRO A 568 -8.40 -36.23 17.87
C PRO A 568 -9.40 -36.28 19.03
N SER A 569 -9.77 -37.50 19.44
CA SER A 569 -10.59 -37.70 20.64
C SER A 569 -9.84 -37.24 21.91
N PRO A 570 -10.48 -36.46 22.81
CA PRO A 570 -9.85 -36.01 24.05
C PRO A 570 -9.41 -37.16 24.98
N MET A 571 -8.18 -37.10 25.49
CA MET A 571 -7.59 -38.09 26.40
C MET A 571 -7.86 -37.72 27.87
N LEU A 572 -9.07 -38.04 28.34
CA LEU A 572 -9.56 -37.63 29.67
C LEU A 572 -8.68 -38.12 30.84
N GLU A 573 -8.27 -39.39 30.82
CA GLU A 573 -7.45 -39.98 31.89
C GLU A 573 -6.07 -39.29 31.99
N LEU A 574 -5.48 -38.98 30.84
CA LEU A 574 -4.20 -38.28 30.78
C LEU A 574 -4.34 -36.84 31.30
N ALA A 575 -5.39 -36.12 30.90
CA ALA A 575 -5.65 -34.77 31.39
C ALA A 575 -5.86 -34.74 32.92
N ALA A 576 -6.58 -35.72 33.47
CA ALA A 576 -6.77 -35.84 34.92
C ALA A 576 -5.44 -36.09 35.65
N GLY A 577 -4.57 -36.94 35.12
CA GLY A 577 -3.23 -37.18 35.68
C GLY A 577 -2.32 -35.95 35.63
N ILE A 578 -2.39 -35.19 34.54
CA ILE A 578 -1.56 -34.00 34.32
C ILE A 578 -1.96 -32.83 35.22
N ALA A 579 -3.23 -32.70 35.62
CA ALA A 579 -3.64 -31.71 36.63
C ALA A 579 -2.88 -31.88 37.95
N GLY A 580 -2.55 -33.12 38.33
CA GLY A 580 -1.69 -33.41 39.47
C GLY A 580 -0.24 -32.93 39.28
N ILE A 581 0.30 -33.08 38.07
CA ILE A 581 1.64 -32.58 37.69
C ILE A 581 1.67 -31.05 37.76
N TRP A 582 0.64 -30.38 37.25
CA TRP A 582 0.51 -28.93 37.31
C TRP A 582 0.50 -28.41 38.76
N SER A 583 -0.31 -29.03 39.62
CA SER A 583 -0.37 -28.65 41.03
C SER A 583 0.96 -28.89 41.75
N ALA A 584 1.62 -30.03 41.52
CA ALA A 584 2.91 -30.35 42.14
C ALA A 584 4.04 -29.43 41.65
N ALA A 585 3.92 -28.89 40.44
CA ALA A 585 4.86 -27.92 39.88
C ALA A 585 4.66 -26.49 40.42
N GLY A 586 3.69 -26.25 41.32
CA GLY A 586 3.35 -24.92 41.82
C GLY A 586 2.42 -24.13 40.91
N GLY A 587 1.69 -24.80 40.02
CA GLY A 587 0.80 -24.16 39.05
C GLY A 587 -0.31 -23.30 39.68
N ALA A 588 -0.75 -23.64 40.89
CA ALA A 588 -1.77 -22.86 41.62
C ALA A 588 -1.32 -21.42 41.95
N GLU A 589 -0.01 -21.17 42.00
CA GLU A 589 0.58 -19.85 42.27
C GLU A 589 1.15 -19.20 40.98
N GLU A 590 1.11 -19.91 39.85
CA GLU A 590 1.60 -19.41 38.57
C GLU A 590 0.70 -18.27 38.06
N GLN A 591 1.31 -17.22 37.51
CA GLN A 591 0.62 -16.18 36.76
C GLN A 591 0.92 -16.34 35.27
N PRO A 592 0.19 -17.22 34.55
CA PRO A 592 0.47 -17.45 33.15
C PRO A 592 0.10 -16.23 32.30
N PRO A 593 0.73 -16.06 31.13
CA PRO A 593 0.35 -15.06 30.15
C PRO A 593 -1.15 -15.11 29.82
N GLY A 594 -1.72 -13.97 29.40
CA GLY A 594 -3.17 -13.86 29.24
C GLY A 594 -3.82 -14.84 28.28
N TYR A 595 -3.08 -15.35 27.30
CA TYR A 595 -3.56 -16.35 26.35
C TYR A 595 -3.58 -17.78 26.92
N GLN A 596 -3.02 -18.02 28.10
CA GLN A 596 -3.01 -19.30 28.82
C GLN A 596 -3.88 -19.32 30.08
N ARG A 597 -4.45 -18.17 30.48
CA ARG A 597 -5.29 -18.06 31.69
C ARG A 597 -6.49 -18.99 31.69
N ASP A 598 -7.22 -19.07 30.58
CA ASP A 598 -8.40 -19.95 30.47
C ASP A 598 -8.05 -21.43 30.75
N LEU A 599 -6.87 -21.88 30.31
CA LEU A 599 -6.39 -23.25 30.56
C LEU A 599 -6.03 -23.44 32.04
N ALA A 600 -5.33 -22.47 32.63
CA ALA A 600 -4.98 -22.48 34.04
C ALA A 600 -6.22 -22.44 34.96
N ASP A 601 -7.25 -21.66 34.61
CA ASP A 601 -8.51 -21.60 35.35
C ASP A 601 -9.24 -22.95 35.34
N ARG A 602 -9.23 -23.65 34.19
CA ARG A 602 -9.80 -25.02 34.08
C ARG A 602 -9.00 -26.05 34.85
N LEU A 603 -7.67 -25.94 34.85
CA LEU A 603 -6.79 -26.76 35.69
C LEU A 603 -7.07 -26.52 37.18
N HIS A 604 -7.27 -25.26 37.58
CA HIS A 604 -7.61 -24.89 38.95
C HIS A 604 -9.00 -25.42 39.37
N ALA A 605 -9.97 -25.39 38.45
CA ALA A 605 -11.30 -25.94 38.66
C ALA A 605 -11.34 -27.49 38.67
N GLY A 606 -10.24 -28.16 38.31
CA GLY A 606 -10.20 -29.62 38.19
C GLY A 606 -11.04 -30.18 37.03
N ASP A 607 -11.34 -29.36 36.01
CA ASP A 607 -12.18 -29.76 34.88
C ASP A 607 -11.35 -30.52 33.83
N ALA A 608 -11.07 -31.80 34.13
CA ALA A 608 -10.32 -32.68 33.22
C ALA A 608 -10.96 -32.81 31.83
N GLY A 609 -12.30 -32.67 31.74
CA GLY A 609 -13.04 -32.71 30.48
C GLY A 609 -12.70 -31.53 29.57
N ALA A 610 -12.84 -30.31 30.11
CA ALA A 610 -12.53 -29.09 29.36
C ALA A 610 -11.04 -28.95 29.06
N VAL A 611 -10.16 -29.41 29.95
CA VAL A 611 -8.70 -29.47 29.71
C VAL A 611 -8.38 -30.43 28.57
N ALA A 612 -8.89 -31.66 28.60
CA ALA A 612 -8.65 -32.63 27.53
C ALA A 612 -9.18 -32.15 26.18
N ALA A 613 -10.36 -31.53 26.15
CA ALA A 613 -10.95 -30.99 24.93
C ALA A 613 -10.10 -29.86 24.32
N GLU A 614 -9.63 -28.94 25.15
CA GLU A 614 -8.74 -27.86 24.70
C GLU A 614 -7.40 -28.39 24.18
N LEU A 615 -6.78 -29.31 24.91
CA LEU A 615 -5.48 -29.86 24.51
C LEU A 615 -5.58 -30.78 23.29
N ALA A 616 -6.69 -31.51 23.09
CA ALA A 616 -6.94 -32.22 21.83
C ALA A 616 -7.06 -31.25 20.65
N ALA A 617 -7.72 -30.10 20.85
CA ALA A 617 -7.86 -29.04 19.85
C ALA A 617 -6.77 -27.95 19.98
N LEU A 618 -5.57 -28.30 20.45
CA LEU A 618 -4.54 -27.33 20.85
C LEU A 618 -4.24 -26.30 19.76
N GLY A 619 -4.21 -26.69 18.48
CA GLY A 619 -3.95 -25.77 17.38
C GLY A 619 -4.97 -24.63 17.24
N ARG A 620 -6.22 -24.83 17.69
CA ARG A 620 -7.26 -23.78 17.77
C ARG A 620 -7.24 -23.02 19.09
N ALA A 621 -6.66 -23.61 20.13
CA ALA A 621 -6.73 -23.06 21.47
C ALA A 621 -5.97 -21.72 21.60
N ARG A 622 -6.43 -20.85 22.50
CA ARG A 622 -5.70 -19.62 22.84
C ARG A 622 -4.35 -19.94 23.50
N SER A 623 -4.28 -21.01 24.27
CA SER A 623 -3.07 -21.51 24.93
C SER A 623 -1.94 -21.87 23.97
N ALA A 624 -2.25 -22.06 22.67
CA ALA A 624 -1.26 -22.31 21.63
C ALA A 624 -0.61 -21.06 21.00
N GLN A 625 -1.00 -19.87 21.45
CA GLN A 625 -0.42 -18.61 20.97
C GLN A 625 1.09 -18.59 21.20
N GLY A 626 1.86 -18.32 20.13
CA GLY A 626 3.33 -18.25 20.17
C GLY A 626 4.04 -19.46 19.55
N PHE A 627 3.37 -20.61 19.45
CA PHE A 627 3.91 -21.81 18.80
C PHE A 627 3.01 -22.31 17.65
N LEU A 628 1.91 -23.02 17.91
CA LEU A 628 1.00 -23.56 16.87
C LEU A 628 -0.02 -22.52 16.35
N GLY A 629 0.24 -21.23 16.56
CA GLY A 629 -0.57 -20.11 16.06
C GLY A 629 -1.87 -19.84 16.81
N GLY A 630 -2.54 -20.88 17.31
CA GLY A 630 -3.73 -20.78 18.15
C GLY A 630 -4.92 -20.09 17.49
N ALA A 631 -5.86 -19.61 18.32
CA ALA A 631 -7.08 -18.93 17.87
C ALA A 631 -6.81 -17.71 16.97
N ARG A 632 -5.76 -16.94 17.26
CA ARG A 632 -5.42 -15.72 16.49
C ARG A 632 -5.00 -16.05 15.06
N GLN A 633 -4.22 -17.11 14.85
CA GLN A 633 -3.82 -17.51 13.51
C GLN A 633 -5.02 -18.00 12.70
N HIS A 634 -5.95 -18.72 13.33
CA HIS A 634 -7.22 -19.14 12.71
C HIS A 634 -8.09 -17.96 12.29
N GLU A 635 -8.20 -16.93 13.13
CA GLU A 635 -8.94 -15.71 12.80
C GLU A 635 -8.31 -15.00 11.60
N ARG A 636 -6.98 -14.83 11.60
CA ARG A 636 -6.25 -14.22 10.47
C ARG A 636 -6.36 -15.05 9.18
N ALA A 637 -6.42 -16.38 9.29
CA ALA A 637 -6.56 -17.28 8.13
C ALA A 637 -7.92 -17.17 7.43
N ARG A 638 -8.87 -16.39 7.95
CA ARG A 638 -10.09 -16.00 7.22
C ARG A 638 -9.79 -15.03 6.07
N ASP A 639 -8.68 -14.28 6.13
CA ASP A 639 -8.17 -13.52 4.98
C ASP A 639 -7.44 -14.48 4.02
N PRO A 640 -7.94 -14.66 2.78
CA PRO A 640 -7.32 -15.55 1.79
C PRO A 640 -5.85 -15.22 1.54
N ARG A 641 -5.47 -13.92 1.57
CA ARG A 641 -4.08 -13.51 1.34
C ARG A 641 -3.17 -13.93 2.49
N PHE A 642 -3.65 -13.92 3.72
CA PHE A 642 -2.90 -14.43 4.86
C PHE A 642 -2.81 -15.96 4.83
N ALA A 643 -3.89 -16.65 4.48
CA ALA A 643 -3.90 -18.11 4.37
C ALA A 643 -2.90 -18.63 3.33
N ASP A 644 -2.90 -18.04 2.13
CA ASP A 644 -1.95 -18.38 1.06
C ASP A 644 -0.50 -18.13 1.48
N ARG A 645 -0.23 -17.01 2.16
CA ARG A 645 1.10 -16.70 2.69
C ARG A 645 1.56 -17.71 3.73
N LEU A 646 0.68 -18.08 4.65
CA LEU A 646 0.98 -19.04 5.71
C LEU A 646 1.29 -20.44 5.14
N ALA A 647 0.54 -20.88 4.13
CA ALA A 647 0.81 -22.13 3.43
C ALA A 647 2.15 -22.07 2.67
N ARG A 648 2.42 -20.97 1.96
CA ARG A 648 3.67 -20.76 1.23
C ARG A 648 4.88 -20.79 2.17
N TRP A 649 4.82 -20.13 3.33
CA TRP A 649 5.91 -20.17 4.32
C TRP A 649 6.13 -21.56 4.90
N THR A 650 5.05 -22.29 5.17
CA THR A 650 5.15 -23.67 5.68
C THR A 650 5.80 -24.58 4.65
N TYR A 651 5.47 -24.42 3.37
CA TYR A 651 6.05 -25.20 2.29
C TYR A 651 7.51 -24.84 1.99
N ASP A 652 7.86 -23.55 2.03
CA ASP A 652 9.25 -23.08 1.88
C ASP A 652 10.17 -23.67 2.98
N LYS A 653 9.65 -23.81 4.22
CA LYS A 653 10.37 -24.52 5.29
C LYS A 653 10.56 -26.01 5.01
N LEU A 654 9.59 -26.67 4.37
CA LEU A 654 9.72 -28.08 4.00
C LEU A 654 10.79 -28.26 2.92
N VAL A 655 10.81 -27.37 1.92
CA VAL A 655 11.88 -27.32 0.90
C VAL A 655 13.24 -27.09 1.56
N SER A 656 13.34 -26.09 2.43
CA SER A 656 14.59 -25.77 3.16
C SER A 656 15.07 -26.94 4.04
N LEU A 657 14.16 -27.67 4.68
CA LEU A 657 14.48 -28.87 5.43
C LEU A 657 15.00 -29.98 4.51
N ALA A 658 14.35 -30.20 3.37
CA ALA A 658 14.77 -31.19 2.39
C ALA A 658 16.16 -30.89 1.80
N GLU A 659 16.48 -29.61 1.57
CA GLU A 659 17.83 -29.18 1.19
C GLU A 659 18.84 -29.45 2.32
N ALA A 660 18.49 -29.09 3.56
CA ALA A 660 19.37 -29.25 4.71
C ALA A 660 19.75 -30.72 4.98
N VAL A 661 18.78 -31.65 4.85
CA VAL A 661 19.03 -33.09 5.04
C VAL A 661 19.58 -33.78 3.80
N GLY A 662 19.70 -33.07 2.67
CA GLY A 662 20.30 -33.58 1.42
C GLY A 662 19.36 -34.36 0.51
N VAL A 663 18.03 -34.25 0.69
CA VAL A 663 17.02 -34.77 -0.25
C VAL A 663 17.04 -33.96 -1.55
N LEU A 664 17.10 -32.63 -1.42
CA LEU A 664 17.22 -31.70 -2.54
C LEU A 664 18.63 -31.14 -2.63
N ARG A 665 19.07 -30.84 -3.86
CA ARG A 665 20.31 -30.08 -4.06
C ARG A 665 20.00 -28.59 -3.88
N LEU A 666 20.98 -27.86 -3.36
CA LEU A 666 20.89 -26.41 -3.33
C LEU A 666 20.92 -25.85 -4.75
N GLU A 667 19.93 -25.03 -5.06
CA GLU A 667 19.88 -24.27 -6.30
C GLU A 667 20.96 -23.20 -6.32
N ASN A 668 21.55 -22.99 -7.50
CA ASN A 668 22.59 -21.98 -7.71
C ASN A 668 22.17 -21.10 -8.90
N PRO A 669 21.86 -19.82 -8.67
CA PRO A 669 21.40 -18.94 -9.74
C PRO A 669 22.51 -18.63 -10.76
N GLU A 670 23.78 -18.93 -10.46
CA GLU A 670 24.92 -18.70 -11.34
C GLU A 670 25.21 -19.90 -12.28
N ASN A 671 24.88 -21.13 -11.87
CA ASN A 671 25.34 -22.35 -12.54
C ASN A 671 24.27 -23.45 -12.70
N GLY A 672 23.01 -23.19 -12.34
CA GLY A 672 21.93 -24.19 -12.38
C GLY A 672 20.52 -23.59 -12.39
N GLY A 673 19.51 -24.46 -12.33
CA GLY A 673 18.11 -24.07 -12.19
C GLY A 673 17.85 -23.32 -10.87
N TRP A 674 16.90 -22.39 -10.89
CA TRP A 674 16.48 -21.57 -9.75
C TRP A 674 14.95 -21.53 -9.70
N GLY A 675 14.38 -21.88 -8.55
CA GLY A 675 12.94 -21.97 -8.31
C GLY A 675 12.29 -23.31 -8.68
N GLU A 676 13.07 -24.34 -9.00
CA GLU A 676 12.60 -25.68 -9.41
C GLU A 676 12.24 -26.55 -8.20
N ASN A 677 13.04 -26.51 -7.13
CA ASN A 677 12.82 -27.23 -5.88
C ASN A 677 11.43 -26.95 -5.32
N ALA A 678 10.97 -25.70 -5.42
CA ALA A 678 9.68 -25.22 -4.97
C ALA A 678 8.49 -25.69 -5.84
N LEU A 679 8.71 -26.49 -6.89
CA LEU A 679 7.64 -27.09 -7.69
C LEU A 679 7.33 -28.54 -7.27
N THR A 680 8.20 -29.15 -6.46
CA THR A 680 8.10 -30.56 -6.02
C THR A 680 6.84 -30.83 -5.21
N ASP A 681 6.17 -31.96 -5.39
CA ASP A 681 4.97 -32.27 -4.61
C ASP A 681 5.30 -32.37 -3.10
N PRO A 682 4.54 -31.67 -2.21
CA PRO A 682 4.81 -31.71 -0.77
C PRO A 682 4.78 -33.13 -0.17
N ALA A 683 3.97 -34.04 -0.71
CA ALA A 683 3.88 -35.41 -0.20
C ALA A 683 5.10 -36.24 -0.60
N GLU A 684 5.55 -36.11 -1.86
CA GLU A 684 6.78 -36.75 -2.34
C GLU A 684 7.99 -36.25 -1.54
N LEU A 685 8.06 -34.93 -1.33
CA LEU A 685 9.16 -34.29 -0.63
C LEU A 685 9.24 -34.73 0.84
N PHE A 686 8.11 -34.74 1.55
CA PHE A 686 8.07 -35.16 2.95
C PHE A 686 8.41 -36.65 3.12
N ALA A 687 7.89 -37.51 2.24
CA ALA A 687 8.23 -38.94 2.24
C ALA A 687 9.74 -39.17 2.01
N ALA A 688 10.38 -38.37 1.15
CA ALA A 688 11.82 -38.44 0.94
C ALA A 688 12.62 -37.97 2.17
N VAL A 689 12.15 -36.94 2.89
CA VAL A 689 12.75 -36.50 4.16
C VAL A 689 12.67 -37.60 5.22
N GLU A 690 11.52 -38.26 5.37
CA GLU A 690 11.38 -39.42 6.29
C GLU A 690 12.33 -40.57 5.92
N ALA A 691 12.46 -40.87 4.63
CA ALA A 691 13.34 -41.92 4.15
C ALA A 691 14.83 -41.61 4.44
N VAL A 692 15.27 -40.36 4.26
CA VAL A 692 16.66 -39.95 4.54
C VAL A 692 16.94 -39.92 6.04
N LEU A 693 15.97 -39.51 6.86
CA LEU A 693 16.12 -39.46 8.32
C LEU A 693 15.90 -40.82 9.01
N ASP A 694 15.36 -41.80 8.27
CA ASP A 694 14.99 -43.13 8.75
C ASP A 694 14.07 -43.07 9.98
N ALA A 695 13.00 -42.29 9.87
CA ALA A 695 12.05 -42.08 10.95
C ALA A 695 10.63 -41.76 10.45
N ASP A 696 9.63 -42.18 11.21
CA ASP A 696 8.25 -41.71 11.09
C ASP A 696 8.12 -40.34 11.72
N LEU A 697 7.87 -39.33 10.89
CA LEU A 697 7.78 -37.92 11.27
C LEU A 697 6.32 -37.44 11.33
N ALA A 698 5.36 -38.35 11.42
CA ALA A 698 3.97 -37.99 11.65
C ALA A 698 3.82 -37.15 12.95
N PRO A 699 3.01 -36.07 12.92
CA PRO A 699 2.72 -35.26 14.09
C PRO A 699 2.17 -36.07 15.28
N PRO A 700 2.26 -35.55 16.52
CA PRO A 700 1.68 -36.22 17.68
C PRO A 700 0.18 -36.45 17.50
N ALA A 701 -0.27 -37.70 17.66
CA ALA A 701 -1.67 -38.08 17.48
C ALA A 701 -2.61 -37.57 18.60
N SER A 702 -2.05 -37.03 19.68
CA SER A 702 -2.77 -36.50 20.84
C SER A 702 -3.36 -35.10 20.61
N VAL A 703 -2.85 -34.34 19.62
CA VAL A 703 -3.24 -32.95 19.37
C VAL A 703 -3.60 -32.72 17.90
N GLY A 704 -4.50 -31.77 17.64
CA GLY A 704 -4.93 -31.39 16.30
C GLY A 704 -5.46 -29.95 16.25
N GLY A 705 -6.19 -29.63 15.17
CA GLY A 705 -6.74 -28.30 14.94
C GLY A 705 -5.72 -27.23 14.57
N HIS A 706 -4.48 -27.60 14.24
CA HIS A 706 -3.47 -26.65 13.74
C HIS A 706 -3.62 -26.45 12.23
N LEU A 707 -3.27 -25.25 11.76
CA LEU A 707 -3.26 -24.92 10.34
C LEU A 707 -1.91 -25.29 9.72
N GLY A 708 -1.93 -26.00 8.60
CA GLY A 708 -0.72 -26.50 7.96
C GLY A 708 -0.93 -26.83 6.49
N ILE A 709 0.04 -27.53 5.92
CA ILE A 709 -0.05 -28.04 4.55
C ILE A 709 -0.18 -29.57 4.57
N ALA A 710 -0.95 -30.11 3.64
CA ALA A 710 -1.06 -31.55 3.46
C ALA A 710 0.20 -32.13 2.79
N VAL A 711 0.73 -33.21 3.34
CA VAL A 711 1.95 -33.89 2.84
C VAL A 711 1.73 -35.40 2.62
N GLY A 712 0.51 -35.78 2.25
CA GLY A 712 0.13 -37.17 2.03
C GLY A 712 -0.14 -37.95 3.31
N ARG A 713 -0.65 -39.19 3.19
CA ARG A 713 -1.04 -40.07 4.32
C ARG A 713 -1.94 -39.39 5.37
N SER A 714 -2.76 -38.42 4.94
CA SER A 714 -3.57 -37.54 5.81
C SER A 714 -2.77 -36.75 6.85
N ILE A 715 -1.48 -36.54 6.62
CA ILE A 715 -0.59 -35.77 7.49
C ILE A 715 -0.69 -34.29 7.12
N ILE A 716 -0.94 -33.45 8.13
CA ILE A 716 -0.94 -32.00 8.03
C ILE A 716 0.20 -31.44 8.89
N LEU A 717 1.16 -30.76 8.26
CA LEU A 717 2.31 -30.19 8.95
C LEU A 717 2.14 -28.69 9.20
N HIS A 718 2.29 -28.29 10.46
CA HIS A 718 2.46 -26.89 10.84
C HIS A 718 3.95 -26.50 10.74
N MET A 719 4.24 -25.23 10.43
CA MET A 719 5.64 -24.73 10.28
C MET A 719 6.57 -25.06 11.46
N ARG A 720 6.06 -24.97 12.71
CA ARG A 720 6.84 -25.27 13.93
C ARG A 720 7.20 -26.75 14.07
N MET A 721 6.48 -27.64 13.41
CA MET A 721 6.83 -29.06 13.38
C MET A 721 8.09 -29.26 12.52
N LEU A 722 8.21 -28.52 11.41
CA LEU A 722 9.41 -28.54 10.56
C LEU A 722 10.63 -27.97 11.30
N ASP A 723 10.46 -26.88 12.05
CA ASP A 723 11.51 -26.32 12.91
C ASP A 723 12.00 -27.36 13.94
N ALA A 724 11.06 -28.08 14.57
CA ALA A 724 11.36 -29.11 15.57
C ALA A 724 12.03 -30.36 14.98
N ILE A 725 11.63 -30.79 13.77
CA ILE A 725 12.30 -31.89 13.04
C ILE A 725 13.74 -31.51 12.73
N HIS A 726 13.99 -30.29 12.24
CA HIS A 726 15.34 -29.79 11.99
C HIS A 726 16.19 -29.80 13.29
N ALA A 727 15.67 -29.23 14.37
CA ALA A 727 16.36 -29.20 15.66
C ALA A 727 16.70 -30.61 16.18
N ALA A 728 15.75 -31.54 16.09
CA ALA A 728 15.95 -32.94 16.50
C ALA A 728 17.01 -33.65 15.65
N TRP A 729 17.04 -33.41 14.34
CA TRP A 729 18.08 -33.92 13.44
C TRP A 729 19.47 -33.37 13.80
N ARG A 730 19.57 -32.07 14.07
CA ARG A 730 20.83 -31.44 14.50
C ARG A 730 21.33 -31.97 15.85
N LEU A 731 20.42 -32.20 16.80
CA LEU A 731 20.76 -32.84 18.08
C LEU A 731 21.29 -34.25 17.89
N ARG A 732 20.71 -35.04 16.97
CA ARG A 732 21.20 -36.39 16.64
C ARG A 732 22.61 -36.33 16.05
N GLN A 733 22.85 -35.43 15.10
CA GLN A 733 24.18 -35.24 14.52
C GLN A 733 25.21 -34.83 15.58
N LEU A 734 24.85 -33.93 16.50
CA LEU A 734 25.74 -33.53 17.59
C LEU A 734 26.02 -34.69 18.56
N ALA A 735 24.99 -35.47 18.92
CA ALA A 735 25.14 -36.65 19.77
C ALA A 735 26.05 -37.70 19.13
N ASP A 736 25.90 -37.96 17.84
CA ASP A 736 26.75 -38.88 17.07
C ASP A 736 28.20 -38.35 17.01
N MET A 737 28.39 -37.07 16.69
CA MET A 737 29.72 -36.42 16.66
C MET A 737 30.42 -36.42 18.02
N ALA A 738 29.66 -36.32 19.11
CA ALA A 738 30.17 -36.38 20.48
C ALA A 738 30.44 -37.82 20.96
N GLY A 739 30.13 -38.85 20.15
CA GLY A 739 30.27 -40.26 20.52
C GLY A 739 29.25 -40.73 21.55
N LEU A 740 28.15 -39.98 21.74
CA LEU A 740 27.06 -40.31 22.68
C LEU A 740 25.97 -41.15 22.00
N GLY A 741 25.74 -40.92 20.70
CA GLY A 741 24.71 -41.60 19.93
C GLY A 741 23.32 -41.51 20.58
N ARG A 742 22.61 -42.63 20.62
CA ARG A 742 21.24 -42.73 21.18
C ARG A 742 21.18 -42.56 22.71
N ASP A 743 22.31 -42.66 23.39
CA ASP A 743 22.39 -42.55 24.86
C ASP A 743 22.54 -41.11 25.36
N ALA A 744 22.65 -40.14 24.45
CA ALA A 744 22.79 -38.73 24.79
C ALA A 744 21.65 -38.23 25.69
N CYS A 745 22.03 -37.64 26.83
CA CYS A 745 21.08 -36.97 27.72
C CYS A 745 20.92 -35.52 27.33
N ILE A 746 19.73 -35.16 26.85
CA ILE A 746 19.41 -33.81 26.40
C ILE A 746 18.53 -33.13 27.43
N ALA A 747 18.86 -31.89 27.78
CA ALA A 747 17.99 -30.99 28.52
C ALA A 747 17.60 -29.82 27.63
N GLU A 748 16.33 -29.40 27.70
CA GLU A 748 15.83 -28.20 27.04
C GLU A 748 15.11 -27.32 28.04
N ILE A 749 15.43 -26.02 28.00
CA ILE A 749 14.80 -24.99 28.83
C ILE A 749 13.79 -24.24 27.97
N GLY A 750 12.53 -24.23 28.39
CA GLY A 750 11.43 -23.62 27.64
C GLY A 750 11.18 -24.29 26.29
N GLY A 751 10.89 -25.60 26.28
CA GLY A 751 10.73 -26.40 25.06
C GLY A 751 9.42 -26.16 24.29
N GLY A 752 8.68 -25.09 24.63
CA GLY A 752 7.39 -24.78 24.01
C GLY A 752 6.42 -25.95 24.18
N ALA A 753 5.75 -26.39 23.11
CA ALA A 753 4.83 -27.53 23.20
C ALA A 753 5.52 -28.90 23.37
N GLY A 754 6.85 -28.98 23.34
CA GLY A 754 7.59 -30.24 23.41
C GLY A 754 7.73 -30.97 22.06
N LEU A 755 7.52 -30.27 20.94
CA LEU A 755 7.65 -30.85 19.59
C LEU A 755 9.08 -31.33 19.31
N THR A 756 10.11 -30.61 19.76
CA THR A 756 11.51 -31.03 19.58
C THR A 756 11.79 -32.33 20.31
N ALA A 757 11.35 -32.45 21.57
CA ALA A 757 11.47 -33.69 22.34
C ALA A 757 10.72 -34.86 21.66
N TYR A 758 9.52 -34.61 21.13
CA TYR A 758 8.75 -35.61 20.38
C TYR A 758 9.53 -36.14 19.16
N TYR A 759 10.02 -35.25 18.30
CA TYR A 759 10.77 -35.66 17.11
C TYR A 759 12.18 -36.21 17.43
N ALA A 760 12.82 -35.73 18.49
CA ALA A 760 14.08 -36.28 18.98
C ALA A 760 13.92 -37.75 19.38
N SER A 761 12.85 -38.08 20.11
CA SER A 761 12.50 -39.47 20.45
C SER A 761 12.29 -40.34 19.19
N ARG A 762 11.56 -39.83 18.19
CA ARG A 762 11.37 -40.51 16.88
C ARG A 762 12.67 -40.75 16.13
N LEU A 763 13.66 -39.87 16.30
CA LEU A 763 15.00 -40.01 15.75
C LEU A 763 15.97 -40.82 16.64
N GLY A 764 15.47 -41.42 17.71
CA GLY A 764 16.22 -42.33 18.59
C GLY A 764 16.88 -41.69 19.80
N LEU A 765 16.63 -40.41 20.08
CA LEU A 765 17.11 -39.69 21.26
C LEU A 765 16.05 -39.72 22.37
N ALA A 766 15.93 -40.85 23.05
CA ALA A 766 14.87 -41.08 24.02
C ALA A 766 15.08 -40.35 25.37
N ARG A 767 16.31 -39.94 25.69
CA ARG A 767 16.67 -39.34 26.99
C ARG A 767 16.60 -37.81 26.93
N TYR A 768 15.37 -37.31 26.82
CA TYR A 768 15.07 -35.88 26.71
C TYR A 768 14.37 -35.36 27.97
N ARG A 769 14.92 -34.30 28.60
CA ARG A 769 14.35 -33.66 29.80
C ARG A 769 13.91 -32.24 29.48
N LEU A 770 12.65 -31.95 29.74
CA LEU A 770 12.04 -30.63 29.54
C LEU A 770 11.94 -29.90 30.89
N PHE A 771 12.35 -28.64 30.90
CA PHE A 771 12.24 -27.74 32.06
C PHE A 771 11.47 -26.49 31.65
N ASP A 772 10.26 -26.32 32.19
CA ASP A 772 9.35 -25.24 31.79
C ASP A 772 8.45 -24.77 32.94
N THR A 773 7.59 -23.78 32.65
CA THR A 773 6.58 -23.32 33.60
C THR A 773 5.49 -24.37 33.80
N PRO A 774 4.77 -24.36 34.95
CA PRO A 774 3.76 -25.37 35.25
C PRO A 774 2.71 -25.55 34.14
N THR A 775 2.17 -24.47 33.58
CA THR A 775 1.18 -24.54 32.50
C THR A 775 1.77 -25.11 31.20
N MET A 776 3.03 -24.84 30.87
CA MET A 776 3.69 -25.46 29.72
C MET A 776 3.98 -26.94 29.93
N ASN A 777 4.35 -27.35 31.16
CA ASN A 777 4.53 -28.76 31.52
C ASN A 777 3.25 -29.57 31.26
N VAL A 778 2.07 -28.97 31.45
CA VAL A 778 0.78 -29.61 31.12
C VAL A 778 0.65 -29.89 29.62
N ILE A 779 0.89 -28.85 28.80
CA ILE A 779 0.80 -28.94 27.34
C ILE A 779 1.78 -29.98 26.82
N GLN A 780 3.02 -29.95 27.31
CA GLN A 780 4.08 -30.87 26.93
C GLN A 780 3.76 -32.32 27.34
N ALA A 781 3.30 -32.56 28.57
CA ALA A 781 2.94 -33.90 29.04
C ALA A 781 1.80 -34.51 28.23
N TYR A 782 0.81 -33.69 27.86
CA TYR A 782 -0.33 -34.14 27.05
C TYR A 782 0.09 -34.44 25.61
N LEU A 783 0.86 -33.54 24.99
CA LEU A 783 1.36 -33.72 23.63
C LEU A 783 2.24 -34.97 23.52
N LEU A 784 3.10 -35.22 24.51
CA LEU A 784 3.98 -36.38 24.57
C LEU A 784 3.28 -37.67 25.04
N GLY A 785 1.96 -37.64 25.26
CA GLY A 785 1.17 -38.80 25.65
C GLY A 785 1.58 -39.40 27.01
N GLY A 786 2.15 -38.59 27.90
CA GLY A 786 2.68 -39.03 29.20
C GLY A 786 4.02 -39.78 29.15
N ALA A 787 4.64 -39.93 27.97
CA ALA A 787 5.91 -40.64 27.81
C ALA A 787 7.10 -39.88 28.42
N ALA A 788 7.02 -38.55 28.49
CA ALA A 788 7.97 -37.70 29.19
C ALA A 788 7.28 -37.03 30.37
N GLN A 789 8.05 -36.76 31.43
CA GLN A 789 7.61 -35.98 32.59
C GLN A 789 8.37 -34.64 32.59
N PRO A 790 7.76 -33.59 32.00
CA PRO A 790 8.30 -32.24 32.11
C PRO A 790 8.44 -31.83 33.57
N GLN A 791 9.48 -31.06 33.85
CA GLN A 791 9.83 -30.64 35.20
C GLN A 791 9.71 -29.11 35.33
N PRO A 792 9.45 -28.60 36.54
CA PRO A 792 9.54 -27.17 36.79
C PRO A 792 10.92 -26.63 36.42
N LEU A 793 10.98 -25.38 35.96
CA LEU A 793 12.23 -24.72 35.56
C LEU A 793 13.34 -24.79 36.63
N ALA A 794 12.98 -24.66 37.92
CA ALA A 794 13.90 -24.78 39.05
C ALA A 794 14.55 -26.18 39.17
N GLY A 795 13.93 -27.21 38.61
CA GLY A 795 14.43 -28.58 38.59
C GLY A 795 15.71 -28.75 37.76
N PHE A 796 16.02 -27.81 36.85
CA PHE A 796 17.25 -27.85 36.07
C PHE A 796 18.49 -27.70 36.96
N ALA A 797 18.45 -26.79 37.93
CA ALA A 797 19.53 -26.61 38.90
C ALA A 797 19.68 -27.85 39.81
N ALA A 798 18.61 -28.59 40.07
CA ALA A 798 18.65 -29.78 40.92
C ALA A 798 19.25 -31.02 40.23
N GLN A 799 19.58 -30.96 38.93
CA GLN A 799 20.14 -32.09 38.22
C GLN A 799 21.52 -32.48 38.77
N ALA A 800 21.77 -33.80 38.84
CA ALA A 800 23.04 -34.32 39.31
C ALA A 800 24.18 -33.96 38.32
N PRO A 801 25.40 -33.68 38.80
CA PRO A 801 26.55 -33.45 37.93
C PRO A 801 26.77 -34.61 36.95
N GLY A 802 27.03 -34.28 35.67
CA GLY A 802 27.23 -35.25 34.59
C GLY A 802 25.96 -35.94 34.10
N SER A 803 24.77 -35.56 34.58
CA SER A 803 23.50 -36.19 34.18
C SER A 803 22.87 -35.63 32.90
N VAL A 804 23.46 -34.56 32.35
CA VAL A 804 23.05 -33.89 31.10
C VAL A 804 24.30 -33.72 30.23
N ASP A 805 24.24 -34.22 29.00
CA ASP A 805 25.34 -34.12 28.04
C ASP A 805 25.21 -32.86 27.17
N ILE A 806 23.99 -32.58 26.70
CA ILE A 806 23.66 -31.51 25.77
C ILE A 806 22.55 -30.64 26.38
N LEU A 807 22.79 -29.34 26.48
CA LEU A 807 21.75 -28.34 26.70
C LEU A 807 21.31 -27.80 25.34
N PHE A 808 20.04 -27.97 25.02
CA PHE A 808 19.40 -27.38 23.85
C PHE A 808 18.63 -26.11 24.25
N ASN A 809 18.75 -25.08 23.43
CA ASN A 809 17.98 -23.84 23.59
C ASN A 809 17.51 -23.31 22.24
N SER A 810 16.20 -23.08 22.11
CA SER A 810 15.59 -22.39 20.97
C SER A 810 14.64 -21.31 21.47
N ASP A 811 14.87 -20.06 21.06
CA ASP A 811 14.08 -18.85 21.34
C ASP A 811 14.01 -18.43 22.83
N THR A 812 14.18 -19.35 23.78
CA THR A 812 13.87 -19.14 25.21
C THR A 812 14.90 -18.31 25.97
N LEU A 813 16.18 -18.74 26.03
CA LEU A 813 17.18 -18.03 26.87
C LEU A 813 17.36 -16.55 26.49
N PRO A 814 17.38 -16.15 25.21
CA PRO A 814 17.44 -14.73 24.85
C PRO A 814 16.18 -13.95 25.26
N GLY A 815 15.02 -14.62 25.37
CA GLY A 815 13.75 -14.02 25.77
C GLY A 815 13.53 -13.92 27.28
N MET A 816 14.37 -14.56 28.09
CA MET A 816 14.32 -14.48 29.55
C MET A 816 14.95 -13.18 30.07
N GLU A 817 14.58 -12.80 31.30
CA GLU A 817 15.30 -11.74 32.00
C GLU A 817 16.79 -12.11 32.13
N ARG A 818 17.68 -11.15 31.89
CA ARG A 818 19.12 -11.37 31.73
C ARG A 818 19.71 -12.12 32.92
N SER A 819 19.37 -11.74 34.16
CA SER A 819 19.90 -12.41 35.36
C SER A 819 19.43 -13.86 35.48
N ALA A 820 18.18 -14.16 35.10
CA ALA A 820 17.65 -15.53 35.05
C ALA A 820 18.35 -16.39 33.99
N ALA A 821 18.56 -15.84 32.79
CA ALA A 821 19.27 -16.54 31.72
C ALA A 821 20.72 -16.87 32.13
N LEU A 822 21.43 -15.91 32.72
CA LEU A 822 22.79 -16.11 33.24
C LEU A 822 22.82 -17.16 34.37
N ALA A 823 21.80 -17.20 35.24
CA ALA A 823 21.70 -18.21 36.29
C ALA A 823 21.60 -19.63 35.70
N HIS A 824 20.75 -19.83 34.69
CA HIS A 824 20.64 -21.13 34.02
C HIS A 824 21.92 -21.56 33.30
N LEU A 825 22.66 -20.62 32.69
CA LEU A 825 23.96 -20.93 32.08
C LEU A 825 25.02 -21.32 33.13
N ARG A 826 25.02 -20.66 34.29
CA ARG A 826 25.89 -21.04 35.43
C ARG A 826 25.49 -22.40 36.00
N ASP A 827 24.20 -22.70 36.06
CA ASP A 827 23.72 -24.03 36.44
C ASP A 827 24.17 -25.10 35.45
N ALA A 828 24.11 -24.82 34.15
CA ALA A 828 24.60 -25.73 33.11
C ALA A 828 26.11 -26.03 33.30
N GLU A 829 26.91 -25.02 33.60
CA GLU A 829 28.33 -25.20 33.95
C GLU A 829 28.51 -26.04 35.22
N ARG A 830 27.74 -25.76 36.28
CA ARG A 830 27.82 -26.46 37.57
C ARG A 830 27.44 -27.93 37.47
N ILE A 831 26.36 -28.26 36.75
CA ILE A 831 25.95 -29.65 36.50
C ILE A 831 26.86 -30.33 35.45
N GLY A 832 27.70 -29.56 34.79
CA GLY A 832 28.75 -30.04 33.91
C GLY A 832 28.29 -30.45 32.52
N VAL A 833 27.34 -29.69 31.95
CA VAL A 833 26.96 -29.80 30.54
C VAL A 833 28.19 -29.62 29.65
N ARG A 834 28.38 -30.54 28.71
CA ARG A 834 29.55 -30.53 27.82
C ARG A 834 29.29 -29.74 26.53
N HIS A 835 28.06 -29.81 26.02
CA HIS A 835 27.67 -29.19 24.76
C HIS A 835 26.44 -28.29 24.95
N ILE A 836 26.46 -27.10 24.37
CA ILE A 836 25.26 -26.26 24.24
C ILE A 836 24.96 -26.09 22.75
N LEU A 837 23.78 -26.54 22.31
CA LEU A 837 23.27 -26.29 20.97
C LEU A 837 22.17 -25.22 21.05
N SER A 838 22.35 -24.16 20.28
CA SER A 838 21.52 -22.96 20.32
C SER A 838 20.99 -22.64 18.93
N ILE A 839 19.68 -22.41 18.80
CA ILE A 839 19.04 -21.90 17.58
C ILE A 839 18.24 -20.65 17.94
N ASN A 840 18.77 -19.46 17.65
CA ASN A 840 18.18 -18.21 18.13
C ASN A 840 18.29 -17.07 17.11
N GLN A 841 17.42 -16.08 17.27
CA GLN A 841 17.53 -14.80 16.58
C GLN A 841 18.53 -13.88 17.30
N GLU A 842 19.24 -13.04 16.54
CA GLU A 842 20.18 -12.05 17.09
C GLU A 842 19.75 -10.61 16.84
N ALA A 843 18.56 -10.38 16.27
CA ALA A 843 18.09 -9.02 16.08
C ALA A 843 17.91 -8.35 17.45
N ALA A 844 18.34 -7.08 17.53
CA ALA A 844 18.28 -6.33 18.77
C ALA A 844 16.81 -6.13 19.18
N VAL A 845 16.42 -6.76 20.29
CA VAL A 845 15.12 -6.56 20.94
C VAL A 845 15.41 -5.93 22.31
N PRO A 846 14.80 -4.78 22.65
CA PRO A 846 15.03 -4.14 23.94
C PRO A 846 14.84 -5.10 25.12
N GLY A 847 15.83 -5.18 26.00
CA GLY A 847 15.82 -6.06 27.17
C GLY A 847 16.22 -7.52 26.92
N GLN A 848 16.48 -7.91 25.66
CA GLN A 848 16.99 -9.23 25.31
C GLN A 848 18.47 -9.16 24.93
N ALA A 849 19.21 -10.21 25.25
CA ALA A 849 20.61 -10.35 24.87
C ALA A 849 20.78 -11.61 24.01
N PRO A 850 21.52 -11.54 22.88
CA PRO A 850 21.90 -12.73 22.13
C PRO A 850 22.61 -13.74 23.03
N LEU A 851 22.38 -15.04 22.79
CA LEU A 851 23.01 -16.08 23.62
C LEU A 851 24.54 -15.99 23.59
N SER A 852 25.12 -15.57 22.48
CA SER A 852 26.55 -15.35 22.33
C SER A 852 27.12 -14.29 23.28
N GLU A 853 26.33 -13.28 23.68
CA GLU A 853 26.68 -12.31 24.71
C GLU A 853 26.55 -12.92 26.10
N LEU A 854 25.44 -13.61 26.38
CA LEU A 854 25.19 -14.25 27.67
C LEU A 854 26.28 -15.27 28.02
N LEU A 855 26.69 -16.11 27.06
CA LEU A 855 27.77 -17.09 27.25
C LEU A 855 29.14 -16.45 27.41
N ARG A 856 29.40 -15.32 26.74
CA ARG A 856 30.65 -14.56 26.91
C ARG A 856 30.75 -13.97 28.32
N GLU A 857 29.62 -13.55 28.88
CA GLU A 857 29.53 -13.01 30.23
C GLU A 857 29.61 -14.13 31.30
N THR A 858 28.89 -15.24 31.12
CA THR A 858 28.96 -16.38 32.05
C THR A 858 30.36 -17.00 32.07
N GLY A 859 31.03 -17.09 30.92
CA GLY A 859 32.27 -17.85 30.77
C GLY A 859 32.02 -19.37 30.72
N GLY A 860 33.09 -20.17 30.80
CA GLY A 860 33.00 -21.64 30.88
C GLY A 860 32.69 -22.37 29.58
N TYR A 861 32.35 -21.65 28.50
CA TYR A 861 32.07 -22.21 27.17
C TYR A 861 32.73 -21.40 26.06
N ARG A 862 33.23 -22.11 25.03
CA ARG A 862 33.78 -21.53 23.81
C ARG A 862 32.93 -21.90 22.60
N LEU A 863 32.80 -20.98 21.65
CA LEU A 863 32.11 -21.23 20.39
C LEU A 863 32.90 -22.27 19.57
N ALA A 864 32.24 -23.36 19.19
CA ALA A 864 32.82 -24.43 18.39
C ALA A 864 32.44 -24.31 16.91
N SER A 865 31.18 -23.97 16.62
CA SER A 865 30.73 -23.68 15.26
C SER A 865 29.55 -22.71 15.26
N ARG A 866 29.38 -21.99 14.15
CA ARG A 866 28.32 -21.02 13.93
C ARG A 866 27.95 -20.96 12.45
N HIS A 867 26.67 -21.04 12.14
CA HIS A 867 26.16 -20.84 10.79
C HIS A 867 24.74 -20.26 10.80
N ARG A 868 24.27 -19.82 9.63
CA ARG A 868 22.87 -19.42 9.46
C ARG A 868 21.96 -20.64 9.62
N HIS A 869 20.79 -20.43 10.20
CA HIS A 869 19.77 -21.47 10.30
C HIS A 869 19.12 -21.73 8.93
N TRP A 870 18.91 -23.00 8.59
CA TRP A 870 18.39 -23.40 7.28
C TRP A 870 16.94 -22.95 7.03
N LEU A 871 16.08 -23.09 8.05
CA LEU A 871 14.62 -22.91 7.89
C LEU A 871 14.10 -21.53 8.34
N ARG A 872 14.94 -20.67 8.92
CA ARG A 872 14.49 -19.39 9.52
C ARG A 872 15.46 -18.28 9.18
N ALA A 873 15.00 -17.29 8.42
CA ALA A 873 15.79 -16.09 8.16
C ALA A 873 16.04 -15.31 9.46
N GLY A 874 17.24 -14.75 9.61
CA GLY A 874 17.64 -14.00 10.81
C GLY A 874 17.98 -14.85 12.04
N TYR A 875 17.95 -16.18 11.92
CA TYR A 875 18.37 -17.12 12.97
C TYR A 875 19.77 -17.66 12.71
N VAL A 876 20.50 -17.89 13.81
CA VAL A 876 21.80 -18.55 13.83
C VAL A 876 21.69 -19.87 14.58
N GLU A 877 22.40 -20.87 14.10
CA GLU A 877 22.70 -22.07 14.86
C GLU A 877 24.14 -21.97 15.39
N GLU A 878 24.28 -22.14 16.69
CA GLU A 878 25.55 -22.03 17.40
C GLU A 878 25.75 -23.26 18.29
N HIS A 879 26.94 -23.85 18.19
CA HIS A 879 27.35 -24.94 19.06
C HIS A 879 28.51 -24.47 19.93
N TYR A 880 28.37 -24.61 21.24
CA TYR A 880 29.40 -24.30 22.21
C TYR A 880 29.90 -25.56 22.93
N LEU A 881 31.19 -25.53 23.27
CA LEU A 881 31.87 -26.56 24.03
C LEU A 881 32.35 -25.99 25.35
N ARG A 882 32.23 -26.77 26.42
CA ARG A 882 32.80 -26.39 27.71
C ARG A 882 34.32 -26.21 27.60
N THR A 883 34.84 -25.15 28.21
CA THR A 883 36.28 -24.80 28.21
C THR A 883 37.08 -25.58 29.23
#